data_AF-A0A7J7D868-F1
#
_entry.id   AF-A0A7J7D868-F1
#
_cell.length_a   1.000
_cell.length_b   1.000
_cell.length_c   1.000
_cell.angle_alpha   90.00
_cell.angle_beta   90.00
_cell.angle_gamma   90.00
#
_symmetry.space_group_name_H-M   'P 1'
#
loop_
_entity.id
_entity.type
_entity.pdbx_description
1 polymer ?
#
loop_
_entity_poly.entity_id
_entity_poly.type
_entity_poly.pdbx_seq_one_letter_code
_entity_poly.pdbx_strand_id
1 'polypeptide(L)'
;MDSSSEVPDQLFSLSSIEIITNTPEPNPIPESTSVPSLTSNPNPNPAQFFPFIVPKKPRRSRPQRGSARTSFHILPPHYLTFDTTTITAASTSNNNFAPPPSSSLLNPNSSVPDFSDEIIVINKDSTGEALIALSAGFPADSLTDEEIEAGVVSVVGGIEQVNYTIIRNHIIAKWRENISSWVSKEMFINSIPKHCTSLLNSAYNYLVSHGYINFGVAPAIKEKIPAEPSKPSIVIIGAGLSGLAAARQLMRLGFKVTVLEGRKRAGGRVYTKRMEGGGGNKVSAAADLGGSVLTGTLGNPLGILARQLGHSLHKVRDKCPLYQMDGKPVDLDMDRKVEIAFNRLLDKASRLRQLMGEVSVDVSLGAALETFRQVYGDAVNTEDMNLFNWHCANLEYANAGLMSKLSLAFWDQDDPYDMGGDHCFLPGGNGRLVQALAENVPILYEKTVHTIRYGSDGVQVIAGNQVFEGDMALCTIPLGVLKSGSVKFIPELPQRKLDGMKRLGYGLLNKVAMLFPYVFWETDLDTFGHLTDDASTRGEFFLFYSYSPVAGGPLVIALVAGEAAHKFESMPPTDALTKVLQILKGIYEPRGINVPEPIQTVCTRWGSDPFCLGSYSNVAVGSSGDDYDIMAENVGDGRLFFAGEATNRRYPATMHGAFLSGLREAANMARYARTRTMRMKVNRNPSKNAHSCASLLADLFREPDLEFGSFSVIFGHKNLDPKSTAILRVTFNEPRKKNLEGSKPNQQHSNKVLFQQLQSHFNQQQQLHVYTLLSKQQALELREVRGGDEMRLNYLCENLGVKLVGRKGLGPTADSLIASIRAERGRRKPASTSMALKSGASKLKTGNLKQKLVRRAKVVSNTNKLVPPPSSNMIIGNALAVEPNLNIVNSNKIVAPLNSEIVNGIASEEIRTTNQAPQGISGSGIYATFPFTSVSLVFFIFLDV
;
A
#
# COMPACT_ATOMS: atom_id res chain seq x y z
N MET A 1 19.25 41.40 44.36
CA MET A 1 20.45 40.62 43.99
C MET A 1 20.14 40.01 42.62
N ASP A 2 20.24 40.73 41.51
CA ASP A 2 21.29 41.67 41.03
C ASP A 2 22.58 40.90 40.66
N SER A 3 23.22 41.11 39.50
CA SER A 3 23.08 42.21 38.52
C SER A 3 23.31 41.81 37.04
N SER A 4 23.08 42.80 36.15
CA SER A 4 23.42 42.96 34.72
C SER A 4 24.81 42.45 34.27
N SER A 5 25.17 42.34 32.97
CA SER A 5 24.84 43.20 31.79
C SER A 5 25.03 42.47 30.43
N GLU A 6 24.09 42.55 29.48
CA GLU A 6 24.07 43.41 28.26
C GLU A 6 24.83 42.87 27.01
N VAL A 7 24.47 43.41 25.84
CA VAL A 7 24.88 42.99 24.47
C VAL A 7 25.63 44.14 23.79
N PRO A 8 26.30 43.92 22.64
CA PRO A 8 25.81 44.68 21.47
C PRO A 8 25.88 43.94 20.12
N ASP A 9 24.87 44.19 19.26
CA ASP A 9 24.96 44.01 17.82
C ASP A 9 25.84 45.10 17.17
N GLN A 10 26.47 44.80 16.03
CA GLN A 10 26.81 45.85 15.06
C GLN A 10 26.97 45.32 13.62
N LEU A 11 26.30 45.98 12.67
CA LEU A 11 26.62 45.90 11.24
C LEU A 11 27.78 46.85 10.94
N PHE A 12 28.57 46.56 9.91
CA PHE A 12 29.12 47.60 9.04
C PHE A 12 29.29 47.10 7.59
N SER A 13 29.44 48.04 6.65
CA SER A 13 29.40 47.80 5.21
C SER A 13 30.49 48.59 4.47
N LEU A 14 30.89 48.07 3.30
CA LEU A 14 31.48 48.77 2.15
C LEU A 14 32.75 49.63 2.33
N SER A 15 33.81 49.24 1.63
CA SER A 15 34.69 50.17 0.91
C SER A 15 35.27 49.48 -0.33
N SER A 16 35.40 50.21 -1.44
CA SER A 16 35.84 49.73 -2.76
C SER A 16 37.15 50.41 -3.20
N ILE A 17 37.50 50.35 -4.51
CA ILE A 17 38.58 51.09 -5.21
C ILE A 17 39.95 50.36 -5.07
N GLU A 18 40.82 50.25 -6.09
CA GLU A 18 40.97 51.00 -7.36
C GLU A 18 41.14 50.12 -8.62
N ILE A 19 41.23 50.76 -9.79
CA ILE A 19 41.40 50.18 -11.14
C ILE A 19 42.71 50.70 -11.76
N ILE A 20 43.46 49.86 -12.47
CA ILE A 20 44.47 50.31 -13.44
C ILE A 20 44.22 49.64 -14.79
N THR A 21 44.26 50.43 -15.86
CA THR A 21 43.99 50.06 -17.26
C THR A 21 45.27 49.83 -18.05
N ASN A 22 45.21 49.00 -19.11
CA ASN A 22 45.95 49.25 -20.35
C ASN A 22 45.35 48.46 -21.53
N THR A 23 45.29 49.10 -22.70
CA THR A 23 44.93 48.52 -24.01
C THR A 23 46.12 48.64 -24.97
N PRO A 24 46.13 47.88 -26.09
CA PRO A 24 45.87 48.54 -27.37
C PRO A 24 45.07 47.69 -28.41
N GLU A 25 44.70 48.33 -29.51
CA GLU A 25 43.96 47.83 -30.69
C GLU A 25 44.91 47.54 -31.90
N PRO A 26 44.45 47.32 -33.16
CA PRO A 26 43.60 46.20 -33.65
C PRO A 26 44.04 45.56 -35.00
N ASN A 27 43.43 44.39 -35.34
CA ASN A 27 43.11 43.90 -36.70
C ASN A 27 44.29 43.49 -37.66
N PRO A 28 44.07 42.75 -38.80
CA PRO A 28 42.85 42.67 -39.65
C PRO A 28 42.33 41.27 -40.11
N ILE A 29 41.28 41.33 -40.95
CA ILE A 29 40.40 40.30 -41.53
C ILE A 29 40.81 40.01 -43.01
N PRO A 30 40.82 38.76 -43.54
CA PRO A 30 39.75 38.22 -44.45
C PRO A 30 39.57 36.67 -44.45
N GLU A 31 38.58 35.99 -45.05
CA GLU A 31 37.25 36.33 -45.64
C GLU A 31 36.37 35.07 -45.87
N SER A 32 35.02 35.22 -45.80
CA SER A 32 33.99 34.35 -46.43
C SER A 32 33.91 32.87 -45.95
N THR A 33 32.88 32.04 -46.17
CA THR A 33 31.52 32.02 -46.80
C THR A 33 30.65 31.02 -45.97
N SER A 34 29.32 30.88 -46.03
CA SER A 34 28.14 31.63 -46.54
C SER A 34 26.87 31.03 -45.85
N VAL A 35 25.63 31.39 -46.24
CA VAL A 35 24.36 30.90 -45.61
C VAL A 35 23.26 30.65 -46.65
N PRO A 36 22.53 29.51 -46.54
CA PRO A 36 21.05 29.52 -46.49
C PRO A 36 20.48 28.43 -45.54
N SER A 37 19.21 28.36 -45.11
CA SER A 37 18.14 29.28 -44.70
C SER A 37 16.78 28.52 -44.79
N LEU A 38 15.97 28.57 -43.71
CA LEU A 38 14.50 28.34 -43.67
C LEU A 38 13.87 26.91 -43.71
N THR A 39 12.77 26.77 -42.94
CA THR A 39 11.61 25.83 -43.03
C THR A 39 11.85 24.31 -42.83
N SER A 40 10.92 23.49 -42.31
CA SER A 40 9.61 23.70 -41.61
C SER A 40 9.13 22.39 -40.91
N ASN A 41 8.15 22.47 -40.00
CA ASN A 41 7.38 21.30 -39.51
C ASN A 41 6.62 20.60 -40.67
N PRO A 42 6.33 19.29 -40.54
CA PRO A 42 4.93 18.89 -40.31
C PRO A 42 4.71 17.71 -39.33
N ASN A 43 3.48 17.57 -38.84
CA ASN A 43 2.96 16.36 -38.17
C ASN A 43 2.65 15.25 -39.21
N PRO A 44 2.59 13.98 -38.77
CA PRO A 44 1.29 13.29 -38.87
C PRO A 44 0.87 12.51 -37.61
N ASN A 45 -0.41 12.16 -37.55
CA ASN A 45 -1.07 11.44 -36.44
C ASN A 45 -0.99 9.89 -36.62
N PRO A 46 -1.43 9.05 -35.65
CA PRO A 46 -0.77 7.78 -35.39
C PRO A 46 -1.57 6.52 -35.81
N ALA A 47 -0.93 5.60 -36.54
CA ALA A 47 -1.39 4.23 -36.67
C ALA A 47 -0.29 3.26 -37.14
N GLN A 48 0.40 2.58 -36.20
CA GLN A 48 0.93 1.24 -36.44
C GLN A 48 1.24 0.53 -35.11
N PHE A 49 0.66 -0.67 -34.94
CA PHE A 49 0.96 -1.55 -33.82
C PHE A 49 2.21 -2.37 -34.13
N PHE A 50 3.16 -2.42 -33.20
CA PHE A 50 4.17 -3.48 -33.16
C PHE A 50 3.78 -4.48 -32.07
N PRO A 51 3.60 -5.78 -32.38
CA PRO A 51 3.30 -6.79 -31.38
C PRO A 51 4.54 -7.10 -30.51
N PHE A 52 4.32 -7.44 -29.25
CA PHE A 52 5.39 -7.87 -28.35
C PHE A 52 6.07 -9.14 -28.89
N ILE A 53 7.37 -9.06 -29.16
CA ILE A 53 8.20 -10.23 -29.49
C ILE A 53 8.55 -10.95 -28.17
N VAL A 54 8.02 -12.15 -27.99
CA VAL A 54 8.39 -13.04 -26.88
C VAL A 54 9.85 -13.47 -27.02
N PRO A 55 10.75 -13.20 -26.06
CA PRO A 55 12.15 -13.60 -26.15
C PRO A 55 12.31 -15.13 -26.09
N LYS A 56 12.71 -15.74 -27.22
CA LYS A 56 13.10 -17.16 -27.26
C LYS A 56 14.46 -17.33 -26.54
N LYS A 57 14.46 -17.93 -25.33
CA LYS A 57 15.71 -18.30 -24.63
C LYS A 57 16.58 -19.19 -25.54
N PRO A 58 17.84 -18.82 -25.84
CA PRO A 58 18.75 -19.69 -26.59
C PRO A 58 19.21 -20.87 -25.71
N ARG A 59 18.92 -22.10 -26.13
CA ARG A 59 19.48 -23.30 -25.50
C ARG A 59 20.91 -23.56 -26.03
N ARG A 60 21.90 -23.54 -25.15
CA ARG A 60 23.15 -24.30 -25.30
C ARG A 60 23.40 -25.13 -24.05
N SER A 61 23.78 -26.39 -24.25
CA SER A 61 23.83 -27.42 -23.21
C SER A 61 25.27 -27.84 -22.91
N ARG A 62 25.61 -28.01 -21.62
CA ARG A 62 26.77 -28.84 -21.22
C ARG A 62 26.47 -30.33 -21.52
N PRO A 63 27.50 -31.18 -21.67
CA PRO A 63 27.35 -32.52 -22.24
C PRO A 63 26.75 -33.54 -21.26
N GLN A 64 26.06 -34.56 -21.80
CA GLN A 64 25.63 -35.75 -21.07
C GLN A 64 26.50 -36.96 -21.44
N ARG A 65 26.75 -37.84 -20.47
CA ARG A 65 27.09 -39.26 -20.71
C ARG A 65 25.83 -40.11 -20.52
N GLY A 66 25.56 -41.02 -21.46
CA GLY A 66 24.65 -42.15 -21.24
C GLY A 66 25.39 -43.34 -20.58
N SER A 67 24.85 -44.55 -20.53
CA SER A 67 23.57 -45.04 -21.06
C SER A 67 23.20 -46.40 -20.43
N ALA A 68 21.94 -46.58 -20.03
CA ALA A 68 21.28 -47.90 -19.97
C ALA A 68 19.75 -47.75 -19.92
N ARG A 69 19.04 -48.39 -20.87
CA ARG A 69 17.58 -48.60 -20.81
C ARG A 69 17.28 -50.07 -20.55
N THR A 70 16.20 -50.33 -19.85
CA THR A 70 15.31 -51.47 -20.14
C THR A 70 13.90 -50.93 -20.40
N SER A 71 13.10 -51.69 -21.16
CA SER A 71 11.96 -51.14 -21.91
C SER A 71 10.67 -51.90 -21.63
N PHE A 72 9.53 -51.21 -21.64
CA PHE A 72 8.26 -51.77 -22.07
C PHE A 72 7.59 -50.83 -23.07
N HIS A 73 7.01 -51.41 -24.13
CA HIS A 73 6.44 -50.69 -25.26
C HIS A 73 4.92 -50.55 -25.15
N ILE A 74 4.41 -49.35 -25.43
CA ILE A 74 3.14 -49.15 -26.14
C ILE A 74 3.36 -48.02 -27.17
N LEU A 75 2.83 -48.17 -28.38
CA LEU A 75 2.84 -47.16 -29.45
C LEU A 75 1.41 -46.94 -29.99
N PRO A 76 1.12 -45.82 -30.69
CA PRO A 76 -0.25 -45.31 -30.88
C PRO A 76 -0.79 -45.42 -32.32
N PRO A 77 -2.07 -45.09 -32.54
CA PRO A 77 -2.56 -44.39 -33.73
C PRO A 77 -2.65 -42.87 -33.45
N HIS A 78 -2.06 -41.97 -34.26
CA HIS A 78 -2.35 -41.62 -35.66
C HIS A 78 -3.65 -40.82 -35.86
N TYR A 79 -3.47 -39.51 -36.11
CA TYR A 79 -4.44 -38.66 -36.81
C TYR A 79 -4.13 -38.66 -38.32
N LEU A 80 -5.15 -38.40 -39.15
CA LEU A 80 -5.00 -38.08 -40.56
C LEU A 80 -5.61 -36.69 -40.85
N THR A 81 -4.91 -35.92 -41.66
CA THR A 81 -5.30 -34.60 -42.18
C THR A 81 -5.54 -34.70 -43.69
N PHE A 82 -6.41 -33.86 -44.24
CA PHE A 82 -6.47 -33.63 -45.69
C PHE A 82 -6.75 -32.15 -46.01
N ASP A 83 -6.06 -31.67 -47.05
CA ASP A 83 -6.12 -30.30 -47.57
C ASP A 83 -6.88 -30.23 -48.92
N THR A 84 -6.99 -29.04 -49.51
CA THR A 84 -7.92 -28.71 -50.62
C THR A 84 -7.20 -28.40 -51.95
N THR A 85 -7.97 -28.25 -53.05
CA THR A 85 -7.62 -27.75 -54.43
C THR A 85 -7.16 -28.83 -55.44
N THR A 86 -7.43 -28.78 -56.78
CA THR A 86 -8.12 -27.79 -57.67
C THR A 86 -8.60 -28.41 -59.02
N ILE A 87 -9.60 -27.79 -59.71
CA ILE A 87 -9.89 -27.86 -61.18
C ILE A 87 -10.46 -29.23 -61.72
N THR A 88 -11.40 -29.42 -62.68
CA THR A 88 -11.95 -28.61 -63.81
C THR A 88 -13.48 -28.84 -64.08
N ALA A 89 -14.15 -27.81 -64.61
CA ALA A 89 -15.31 -27.72 -65.55
C ALA A 89 -16.35 -28.87 -65.85
N ALA A 90 -17.63 -28.46 -65.87
CA ALA A 90 -18.64 -28.59 -66.97
C ALA A 90 -19.97 -29.40 -66.78
N SER A 91 -21.06 -28.76 -67.25
CA SER A 91 -22.39 -29.29 -67.71
C SER A 91 -23.52 -29.68 -66.71
N THR A 92 -24.63 -28.90 -66.79
CA THR A 92 -26.09 -29.25 -66.81
C THR A 92 -26.67 -30.52 -66.15
N SER A 93 -27.88 -30.53 -65.57
CA SER A 93 -28.89 -29.48 -65.26
C SER A 93 -30.09 -30.03 -64.42
N ASN A 94 -31.05 -29.13 -64.08
CA ASN A 94 -32.46 -29.37 -63.69
C ASN A 94 -32.82 -29.79 -62.23
N ASN A 95 -33.25 -28.80 -61.44
CA ASN A 95 -34.64 -28.56 -60.95
C ASN A 95 -35.56 -29.80 -60.69
N ASN A 96 -36.29 -29.90 -59.56
CA ASN A 96 -37.40 -29.00 -59.18
C ASN A 96 -37.91 -29.19 -57.72
N PHE A 97 -38.41 -28.09 -57.12
CA PHE A 97 -39.48 -27.91 -56.09
C PHE A 97 -39.64 -28.81 -54.84
N ALA A 98 -40.07 -28.15 -53.75
CA ALA A 98 -40.51 -28.73 -52.47
C ALA A 98 -42.06 -28.69 -52.30
N PRO A 99 -42.61 -29.31 -51.23
CA PRO A 99 -43.47 -28.52 -50.34
C PRO A 99 -43.32 -28.79 -48.82
N PRO A 100 -43.76 -27.86 -47.94
CA PRO A 100 -43.79 -27.98 -46.46
C PRO A 100 -45.25 -28.13 -45.93
N PRO A 101 -45.55 -27.97 -44.61
CA PRO A 101 -44.99 -28.60 -43.41
C PRO A 101 -46.10 -29.30 -42.56
N SER A 102 -45.78 -29.78 -41.35
CA SER A 102 -46.79 -30.02 -40.29
C SER A 102 -46.24 -29.67 -38.90
N SER A 103 -47.12 -29.46 -37.91
CA SER A 103 -46.80 -28.80 -36.64
C SER A 103 -47.33 -29.55 -35.41
N SER A 104 -46.62 -29.40 -34.28
CA SER A 104 -47.11 -29.81 -32.95
C SER A 104 -46.62 -28.88 -31.84
N LEU A 105 -47.51 -28.65 -30.87
CA LEU A 105 -47.58 -27.54 -29.93
C LEU A 105 -46.42 -27.42 -28.92
N LEU A 106 -46.16 -26.18 -28.48
CA LEU A 106 -45.28 -25.82 -27.36
C LEU A 106 -45.89 -26.19 -26.00
N ASN A 107 -45.04 -26.49 -25.02
CA ASN A 107 -45.42 -26.68 -23.61
C ASN A 107 -44.79 -25.55 -22.74
N PRO A 108 -45.54 -24.52 -22.32
CA PRO A 108 -44.97 -23.29 -21.77
C PRO A 108 -44.74 -23.37 -20.25
N ASN A 109 -43.71 -24.12 -19.81
CA ASN A 109 -43.28 -24.11 -18.40
C ASN A 109 -41.80 -24.50 -18.18
N SER A 110 -40.91 -24.12 -19.10
CA SER A 110 -39.48 -24.09 -18.81
C SER A 110 -39.16 -22.89 -17.91
N SER A 111 -38.73 -23.15 -16.67
CA SER A 111 -38.08 -22.14 -15.84
C SER A 111 -36.91 -21.51 -16.60
N VAL A 112 -36.78 -20.18 -16.53
CA VAL A 112 -35.57 -19.49 -17.00
C VAL A 112 -34.38 -20.08 -16.22
N PRO A 113 -33.27 -20.47 -16.88
CA PRO A 113 -32.06 -20.92 -16.18
C PRO A 113 -31.60 -19.85 -15.18
N ASP A 114 -31.16 -20.26 -14.00
CA ASP A 114 -30.65 -19.30 -13.02
C ASP A 114 -29.21 -18.91 -13.36
N PHE A 115 -29.10 -17.93 -14.26
CA PHE A 115 -27.83 -17.42 -14.78
C PHE A 115 -26.95 -16.70 -13.72
N SER A 116 -27.29 -16.79 -12.43
CA SER A 116 -26.37 -16.45 -11.33
C SER A 116 -25.20 -17.43 -11.22
N ASP A 117 -25.42 -18.68 -11.64
CA ASP A 117 -24.56 -19.83 -11.34
C ASP A 117 -23.65 -20.24 -12.51
N GLU A 118 -23.48 -19.35 -13.51
CA GLU A 118 -22.54 -19.54 -14.62
C GLU A 118 -21.24 -18.76 -14.39
N ILE A 119 -20.09 -19.39 -14.68
CA ILE A 119 -18.79 -18.70 -14.71
C ILE A 119 -18.69 -17.91 -16.02
N ILE A 120 -18.51 -16.60 -15.93
CA ILE A 120 -18.48 -15.71 -17.09
C ILE A 120 -17.15 -15.80 -17.86
N VAL A 121 -17.19 -15.52 -19.16
CA VAL A 121 -16.00 -15.36 -20.02
C VAL A 121 -16.05 -13.98 -20.68
N ILE A 122 -15.14 -13.09 -20.31
CA ILE A 122 -15.09 -11.71 -20.84
C ILE A 122 -14.13 -11.59 -22.03
N ASN A 123 -12.94 -12.19 -21.93
CA ASN A 123 -11.86 -12.07 -22.92
C ASN A 123 -11.20 -13.44 -23.18
N LYS A 124 -10.53 -13.58 -24.33
CA LYS A 124 -9.82 -14.79 -24.75
C LYS A 124 -8.47 -14.99 -24.06
N ASP A 125 -7.90 -13.93 -23.47
CA ASP A 125 -6.64 -13.96 -22.72
C ASP A 125 -6.84 -13.65 -21.23
N SER A 126 -7.70 -14.44 -20.58
CA SER A 126 -7.92 -14.35 -19.13
C SER A 126 -6.65 -14.64 -18.32
N THR A 127 -5.74 -15.46 -18.86
CA THR A 127 -4.42 -15.74 -18.28
C THR A 127 -3.53 -14.50 -18.24
N GLY A 128 -3.45 -13.74 -19.35
CA GLY A 128 -2.73 -12.47 -19.40
C GLY A 128 -3.32 -11.44 -18.43
N GLU A 129 -4.65 -11.31 -18.38
CA GLU A 129 -5.33 -10.42 -17.43
C GLU A 129 -5.05 -10.79 -15.96
N ALA A 130 -5.02 -12.09 -15.64
CA ALA A 130 -4.70 -12.59 -14.30
C ALA A 130 -3.22 -12.35 -13.91
N LEU A 131 -2.28 -12.50 -14.85
CA LEU A 131 -0.86 -12.16 -14.62
C LEU A 131 -0.66 -10.64 -14.43
N ILE A 132 -1.42 -9.81 -15.14
CA ILE A 132 -1.41 -8.36 -14.93
C ILE A 132 -2.01 -7.99 -13.56
N ALA A 133 -3.07 -8.68 -13.11
CA ALA A 133 -3.63 -8.50 -11.77
C ALA A 133 -2.66 -8.94 -10.66
N LEU A 134 -1.90 -10.02 -10.88
CA LEU A 134 -0.81 -10.44 -9.99
C LEU A 134 0.27 -9.36 -9.87
N SER A 135 0.66 -8.74 -10.99
CA SER A 135 1.54 -7.55 -11.00
C SER A 135 0.91 -6.27 -10.38
N ALA A 136 -0.34 -6.34 -9.92
CA ALA A 136 -1.02 -5.28 -9.17
C ALA A 136 -1.30 -5.65 -7.70
N GLY A 137 -0.79 -6.78 -7.21
CA GLY A 137 -0.97 -7.24 -5.83
C GLY A 137 -2.21 -8.09 -5.58
N PHE A 138 -2.88 -8.60 -6.63
CA PHE A 138 -4.08 -9.44 -6.50
C PHE A 138 -3.78 -10.89 -6.94
N PRO A 139 -4.14 -11.90 -6.15
CA PRO A 139 -3.99 -13.29 -6.58
C PRO A 139 -4.92 -13.58 -7.77
N ALA A 140 -4.50 -14.51 -8.63
CA ALA A 140 -5.08 -14.71 -9.96
C ALA A 140 -6.56 -15.13 -9.94
N ASP A 141 -6.96 -15.95 -8.95
CA ASP A 141 -8.21 -16.70 -8.85
C ASP A 141 -9.02 -16.42 -7.57
N SER A 142 -8.47 -15.60 -6.67
CA SER A 142 -8.93 -15.45 -5.28
C SER A 142 -9.01 -13.98 -4.85
N LEU A 143 -9.51 -13.74 -3.63
CA LEU A 143 -9.61 -12.41 -3.03
C LEU A 143 -8.41 -12.12 -2.13
N THR A 144 -8.04 -10.85 -1.98
CA THR A 144 -7.16 -10.42 -0.88
C THR A 144 -7.94 -10.30 0.43
N ASP A 145 -7.23 -10.29 1.57
CA ASP A 145 -7.83 -10.03 2.88
C ASP A 145 -8.57 -8.68 2.93
N GLU A 146 -8.04 -7.69 2.20
CA GLU A 146 -8.60 -6.33 2.07
C GLU A 146 -9.91 -6.33 1.27
N GLU A 147 -10.02 -7.16 0.24
CA GLU A 147 -11.26 -7.38 -0.52
C GLU A 147 -12.32 -8.10 0.32
N ILE A 148 -11.91 -9.06 1.15
CA ILE A 148 -12.78 -9.76 2.10
C ILE A 148 -13.27 -8.78 3.19
N GLU A 149 -12.39 -7.96 3.78
CA GLU A 149 -12.77 -6.95 4.79
C GLU A 149 -13.64 -5.83 4.19
N ALA A 150 -13.46 -5.51 2.91
CA ALA A 150 -14.31 -4.58 2.18
C ALA A 150 -15.69 -5.15 1.80
N GLY A 151 -15.88 -6.47 1.89
CA GLY A 151 -17.13 -7.14 1.55
C GLY A 151 -17.48 -7.04 0.07
N VAL A 152 -16.50 -7.26 -0.83
CA VAL A 152 -16.69 -7.07 -2.28
C VAL A 152 -17.64 -8.09 -2.94
N VAL A 153 -17.87 -9.21 -2.27
CA VAL A 153 -18.84 -10.27 -2.62
C VAL A 153 -19.70 -10.59 -1.39
N SER A 154 -20.89 -11.15 -1.60
CA SER A 154 -21.81 -11.56 -0.52
C SER A 154 -21.38 -12.84 0.19
N VAL A 155 -20.74 -13.78 -0.53
CA VAL A 155 -20.19 -15.03 -0.01
C VAL A 155 -18.75 -15.21 -0.51
N VAL A 156 -17.85 -15.60 0.39
CA VAL A 156 -16.46 -15.96 0.05
C VAL A 156 -16.42 -17.43 -0.39
N GLY A 157 -15.75 -17.70 -1.52
CA GLY A 157 -15.82 -18.96 -2.24
C GLY A 157 -17.06 -19.08 -3.14
N GLY A 158 -16.99 -19.98 -4.13
CA GLY A 158 -18.07 -20.17 -5.11
C GLY A 158 -18.06 -19.16 -6.27
N ILE A 159 -19.14 -19.17 -7.04
CA ILE A 159 -19.19 -18.58 -8.39
C ILE A 159 -19.23 -17.04 -8.35
N GLU A 160 -19.81 -16.44 -7.31
CA GLU A 160 -19.77 -14.99 -7.09
C GLU A 160 -18.32 -14.47 -7.01
N GLN A 161 -17.47 -15.16 -6.25
CA GLN A 161 -16.04 -14.84 -6.13
C GLN A 161 -15.31 -15.02 -7.47
N VAL A 162 -15.55 -16.12 -8.19
CA VAL A 162 -14.89 -16.37 -9.49
C VAL A 162 -15.25 -15.26 -10.50
N ASN A 163 -16.54 -14.92 -10.61
CA ASN A 163 -17.00 -13.87 -11.51
C ASN A 163 -16.51 -12.48 -11.09
N TYR A 164 -16.47 -12.18 -9.78
CA TYR A 164 -15.83 -10.96 -9.27
C TYR A 164 -14.34 -10.90 -9.66
N THR A 165 -13.58 -11.97 -9.44
CA THR A 165 -12.14 -12.05 -9.75
C THR A 165 -11.88 -11.81 -11.23
N ILE A 166 -12.66 -12.43 -12.13
CA ILE A 166 -12.53 -12.23 -13.58
C ILE A 166 -12.78 -10.76 -13.95
N ILE A 167 -13.82 -10.13 -13.40
CA ILE A 167 -14.13 -8.70 -13.61
C ILE A 167 -13.02 -7.80 -13.06
N ARG A 168 -12.54 -8.09 -11.85
CA ARG A 168 -11.46 -7.38 -11.14
C ARG A 168 -10.17 -7.41 -11.94
N ASN A 169 -9.77 -8.58 -12.44
CA ASN A 169 -8.60 -8.75 -13.30
C ASN A 169 -8.74 -7.96 -14.60
N HIS A 170 -9.90 -8.07 -15.28
CA HIS A 170 -10.17 -7.38 -16.54
C HIS A 170 -10.12 -5.84 -16.41
N ILE A 171 -10.67 -5.28 -15.33
CA ILE A 171 -10.62 -3.83 -15.07
C ILE A 171 -9.17 -3.35 -14.82
N ILE A 172 -8.38 -4.10 -14.06
CA ILE A 172 -6.95 -3.78 -13.82
C ILE A 172 -6.17 -3.83 -15.13
N ALA A 173 -6.35 -4.89 -15.93
CA ALA A 173 -5.69 -5.05 -17.21
C ALA A 173 -6.02 -3.87 -18.17
N LYS A 174 -7.31 -3.51 -18.28
CA LYS A 174 -7.78 -2.39 -19.10
C LYS A 174 -7.16 -1.04 -18.70
N TRP A 175 -6.87 -0.83 -17.41
CA TRP A 175 -6.14 0.37 -16.98
C TRP A 175 -4.61 0.25 -17.19
N ARG A 176 -4.03 -0.94 -17.00
CA ARG A 176 -2.60 -1.19 -17.24
C ARG A 176 -2.20 -1.06 -18.72
N GLU A 177 -3.12 -1.28 -19.66
CA GLU A 177 -2.95 -0.93 -21.09
C GLU A 177 -2.56 0.55 -21.30
N ASN A 178 -3.26 1.47 -20.65
CA ASN A 178 -3.03 2.91 -20.77
C ASN A 178 -3.22 3.62 -19.42
N ILE A 179 -2.20 3.45 -18.57
CA ILE A 179 -2.09 4.02 -17.23
C ILE A 179 -2.22 5.55 -17.15
N SER A 180 -2.10 6.26 -18.29
CA SER A 180 -2.23 7.71 -18.36
C SER A 180 -3.68 8.17 -18.62
N SER A 181 -4.58 7.26 -18.97
CA SER A 181 -6.00 7.52 -19.19
C SER A 181 -6.86 7.16 -17.97
N TRP A 182 -7.99 7.84 -17.82
CA TRP A 182 -9.01 7.47 -16.85
C TRP A 182 -9.92 6.38 -17.43
N VAL A 183 -9.88 5.19 -16.86
CA VAL A 183 -10.82 4.09 -17.16
C VAL A 183 -12.13 4.35 -16.40
N SER A 184 -13.26 4.40 -17.10
CA SER A 184 -14.58 4.57 -16.51
C SER A 184 -15.35 3.25 -16.45
N LYS A 185 -16.33 3.14 -15.55
CA LYS A 185 -17.13 1.91 -15.36
C LYS A 185 -17.98 1.58 -16.59
N GLU A 186 -18.39 2.62 -17.31
CA GLU A 186 -19.26 2.56 -18.48
C GLU A 186 -18.60 1.81 -19.64
N MET A 187 -17.26 1.77 -19.68
CA MET A 187 -16.47 1.01 -20.65
C MET A 187 -16.73 -0.51 -20.60
N PHE A 188 -17.21 -1.03 -19.46
CA PHE A 188 -17.39 -2.48 -19.23
C PHE A 188 -18.87 -2.94 -19.26
N ILE A 189 -19.83 -2.00 -19.33
CA ILE A 189 -21.27 -2.33 -19.26
C ILE A 189 -21.72 -3.23 -20.43
N ASN A 190 -21.02 -3.17 -21.56
CA ASN A 190 -21.32 -3.97 -22.75
C ASN A 190 -20.51 -5.28 -22.85
N SER A 191 -19.44 -5.46 -22.05
CA SER A 191 -18.62 -6.68 -22.04
C SER A 191 -18.93 -7.62 -20.87
N ILE A 192 -19.61 -7.14 -19.82
CA ILE A 192 -19.98 -7.92 -18.65
C ILE A 192 -21.47 -8.30 -18.71
N PRO A 193 -21.86 -9.57 -18.46
CA PRO A 193 -23.25 -10.00 -18.43
C PRO A 193 -24.11 -9.20 -17.43
N LYS A 194 -25.35 -8.90 -17.80
CA LYS A 194 -26.24 -8.02 -17.02
C LYS A 194 -26.47 -8.48 -15.57
N HIS A 195 -26.49 -9.79 -15.30
CA HIS A 195 -26.60 -10.32 -13.93
C HIS A 195 -25.38 -9.94 -13.06
N CYS A 196 -24.18 -9.85 -13.65
CA CYS A 196 -22.93 -9.45 -12.98
C CYS A 196 -22.78 -7.94 -12.76
N THR A 197 -23.82 -7.13 -13.02
CA THR A 197 -23.77 -5.66 -12.85
C THR A 197 -23.45 -5.27 -11.39
N SER A 198 -23.89 -6.05 -10.41
CA SER A 198 -23.51 -5.88 -8.99
C SER A 198 -21.99 -5.99 -8.79
N LEU A 199 -21.38 -7.04 -9.34
CA LEU A 199 -19.96 -7.34 -9.22
C LEU A 199 -19.08 -6.31 -9.96
N LEU A 200 -19.50 -5.85 -11.15
CA LEU A 200 -18.88 -4.70 -11.84
C LEU A 200 -18.91 -3.44 -10.97
N ASN A 201 -20.06 -3.12 -10.35
CA ASN A 201 -20.13 -1.98 -9.44
C ASN A 201 -19.22 -2.19 -8.22
N SER A 202 -19.13 -3.40 -7.67
CA SER A 202 -18.27 -3.73 -6.53
C SER A 202 -16.79 -3.55 -6.86
N ALA A 203 -16.29 -4.30 -7.85
CA ALA A 203 -14.88 -4.28 -8.28
C ALA A 203 -14.42 -2.89 -8.71
N TYR A 204 -15.19 -2.19 -9.55
CA TYR A 204 -14.82 -0.84 -9.99
C TYR A 204 -14.77 0.15 -8.80
N ASN A 205 -15.76 0.13 -7.90
CA ASN A 205 -15.75 1.01 -6.73
C ASN A 205 -14.61 0.66 -5.75
N TYR A 206 -14.30 -0.62 -5.56
CA TYR A 206 -13.17 -1.07 -4.75
C TYR A 206 -11.85 -0.55 -5.33
N LEU A 207 -11.55 -0.88 -6.59
CA LEU A 207 -10.29 -0.54 -7.25
C LEU A 207 -10.05 0.99 -7.34
N VAL A 208 -11.09 1.78 -7.61
CA VAL A 208 -10.96 3.26 -7.64
C VAL A 208 -10.82 3.85 -6.24
N SER A 209 -11.56 3.37 -5.23
CA SER A 209 -11.53 3.99 -3.90
C SER A 209 -10.32 3.62 -3.05
N HIS A 210 -9.69 2.46 -3.31
CA HIS A 210 -8.39 2.08 -2.74
C HIS A 210 -7.20 2.49 -3.61
N GLY A 211 -7.44 2.95 -4.84
CA GLY A 211 -6.41 3.50 -5.71
C GLY A 211 -5.53 2.47 -6.40
N TYR A 212 -6.04 1.26 -6.67
CA TYR A 212 -5.35 0.26 -7.50
C TYR A 212 -5.42 0.59 -9.00
N ILE A 213 -6.41 1.37 -9.42
CA ILE A 213 -6.53 1.94 -10.77
C ILE A 213 -6.71 3.45 -10.72
N ASN A 214 -6.53 4.13 -11.86
CA ASN A 214 -6.82 5.56 -12.03
C ASN A 214 -6.08 6.52 -11.08
N PHE A 215 -4.95 6.11 -10.51
CA PHE A 215 -4.13 6.92 -9.60
C PHE A 215 -3.02 7.70 -10.32
N GLY A 216 -2.40 8.64 -9.61
CA GLY A 216 -1.14 9.27 -10.03
C GLY A 216 -1.26 10.72 -10.53
N VAL A 217 -0.56 11.00 -11.64
CA VAL A 217 -0.13 12.36 -12.05
C VAL A 217 -0.39 12.70 -13.52
N ALA A 218 -0.79 11.76 -14.36
CA ALA A 218 -1.12 12.03 -15.77
C ALA A 218 -2.28 13.05 -15.93
N PRO A 219 -2.34 13.86 -17.01
CA PRO A 219 -3.35 14.93 -17.16
C PRO A 219 -4.81 14.47 -17.04
N ALA A 220 -5.21 13.46 -17.82
CA ALA A 220 -6.57 12.90 -17.77
C ALA A 220 -6.93 12.24 -16.43
N ILE A 221 -5.93 11.93 -15.59
CA ILE A 221 -6.11 11.56 -14.19
C ILE A 221 -6.30 12.83 -13.34
N LYS A 222 -5.42 13.84 -13.45
CA LYS A 222 -5.51 15.12 -12.69
C LYS A 222 -6.86 15.82 -12.87
N GLU A 223 -7.38 15.88 -14.09
CA GLU A 223 -8.67 16.48 -14.46
C GLU A 223 -9.89 15.91 -13.72
N LYS A 224 -9.79 14.73 -13.10
CA LYS A 224 -10.89 14.12 -12.33
C LYS A 224 -10.90 14.54 -10.86
N ILE A 225 -9.97 15.37 -10.40
CA ILE A 225 -10.05 16.01 -9.07
C ILE A 225 -11.16 17.08 -9.13
N PRO A 226 -12.18 17.04 -8.27
CA PRO A 226 -13.18 18.11 -8.18
C PRO A 226 -12.52 19.45 -7.85
N ALA A 227 -12.88 20.51 -8.58
CA ALA A 227 -12.34 21.86 -8.34
C ALA A 227 -12.70 22.40 -6.95
N GLU A 228 -13.89 22.08 -6.45
CA GLU A 228 -14.37 22.44 -5.11
C GLU A 228 -14.61 21.18 -4.25
N PRO A 229 -14.19 21.16 -2.98
CA PRO A 229 -14.43 20.04 -2.08
C PRO A 229 -15.90 19.96 -1.65
N SER A 230 -16.42 18.73 -1.61
CA SER A 230 -17.84 18.42 -1.29
C SER A 230 -18.00 17.50 -0.07
N LYS A 231 -16.90 17.14 0.58
CA LYS A 231 -16.82 16.25 1.74
C LYS A 231 -16.06 16.89 2.90
N PRO A 232 -16.11 16.28 4.12
CA PRO A 232 -15.37 16.70 5.31
C PRO A 232 -13.92 17.14 5.11
N SER A 233 -13.42 17.83 6.13
CA SER A 233 -12.08 18.40 6.19
C SER A 233 -11.04 17.42 6.76
N ILE A 234 -9.85 17.39 6.18
CA ILE A 234 -8.76 16.49 6.57
C ILE A 234 -7.44 17.25 6.67
N VAL A 235 -6.78 17.11 7.83
CA VAL A 235 -5.41 17.61 8.04
C VAL A 235 -4.43 16.44 7.89
N ILE A 236 -3.46 16.56 6.98
CA ILE A 236 -2.40 15.56 6.77
C ILE A 236 -1.09 16.13 7.33
N ILE A 237 -0.34 15.31 8.06
CA ILE A 237 0.87 15.74 8.77
C ILE A 237 2.07 15.05 8.13
N GLY A 238 2.87 15.83 7.40
CA GLY A 238 3.96 15.39 6.52
C GLY A 238 3.56 15.38 5.04
N ALA A 239 4.41 15.96 4.19
CA ALA A 239 4.33 15.94 2.73
C ALA A 239 5.33 14.94 2.11
N GLY A 240 5.58 13.83 2.79
CA GLY A 240 6.26 12.65 2.23
C GLY A 240 5.38 11.88 1.25
N LEU A 241 5.90 10.81 0.62
CA LEU A 241 5.13 10.04 -0.38
C LEU A 241 3.78 9.52 0.14
N SER A 242 3.70 9.07 1.40
CA SER A 242 2.44 8.67 2.05
C SER A 242 1.45 9.82 2.13
N GLY A 243 1.86 10.96 2.70
CA GLY A 243 1.02 12.16 2.82
C GLY A 243 0.56 12.72 1.47
N LEU A 244 1.43 12.74 0.46
CA LEU A 244 1.10 13.18 -0.90
C LEU A 244 0.16 12.21 -1.62
N ALA A 245 0.38 10.89 -1.53
CA ALA A 245 -0.51 9.89 -2.11
C ALA A 245 -1.91 9.98 -1.50
N ALA A 246 -1.98 10.09 -0.16
CA ALA A 246 -3.22 10.28 0.57
C ALA A 246 -3.92 11.59 0.17
N ALA A 247 -3.19 12.71 0.12
CA ALA A 247 -3.74 14.01 -0.25
C ALA A 247 -4.41 13.97 -1.62
N ARG A 248 -3.73 13.42 -2.64
CA ARG A 248 -4.26 13.33 -4.01
C ARG A 248 -5.51 12.46 -4.10
N GLN A 249 -5.55 11.31 -3.40
CA GLN A 249 -6.75 10.47 -3.39
C GLN A 249 -7.90 11.08 -2.58
N LEU A 250 -7.63 11.72 -1.45
CA LEU A 250 -8.66 12.40 -0.67
C LEU A 250 -9.26 13.58 -1.43
N MET A 251 -8.42 14.36 -2.14
CA MET A 251 -8.87 15.39 -3.07
C MET A 251 -9.68 14.79 -4.23
N ARG A 252 -9.22 13.70 -4.87
CA ARG A 252 -9.98 12.97 -5.90
C ARG A 252 -11.35 12.50 -5.41
N LEU A 253 -11.41 12.03 -4.18
CA LEU A 253 -12.63 11.60 -3.51
C LEU A 253 -13.47 12.79 -3.02
N GLY A 254 -13.03 14.05 -3.18
CA GLY A 254 -13.79 15.27 -2.92
C GLY A 254 -13.67 15.84 -1.50
N PHE A 255 -12.72 15.38 -0.69
CA PHE A 255 -12.46 15.91 0.66
C PHE A 255 -11.68 17.24 0.60
N LYS A 256 -11.94 18.14 1.55
CA LYS A 256 -11.11 19.33 1.75
C LYS A 256 -9.84 18.94 2.48
N VAL A 257 -8.71 18.92 1.78
CA VAL A 257 -7.39 18.55 2.34
C VAL A 257 -6.59 19.79 2.71
N THR A 258 -5.77 19.69 3.76
CA THR A 258 -4.63 20.59 4.02
C THR A 258 -3.46 19.76 4.53
N VAL A 259 -2.27 19.93 3.95
CA VAL A 259 -1.05 19.22 4.35
C VAL A 259 -0.16 20.17 5.14
N LEU A 260 0.34 19.75 6.31
CA LEU A 260 1.32 20.47 7.12
C LEU A 260 2.67 19.78 6.99
N GLU A 261 3.69 20.49 6.51
CA GLU A 261 5.05 19.97 6.35
C GLU A 261 6.02 20.79 7.21
N GLY A 262 6.83 20.12 8.02
CA GLY A 262 7.78 20.80 8.92
C GLY A 262 8.96 21.43 8.20
N ARG A 263 9.34 20.89 7.04
CA ARG A 263 10.41 21.39 6.17
C ARG A 263 9.93 22.49 5.22
N LYS A 264 10.87 23.19 4.61
CA LYS A 264 10.66 24.08 3.45
C LYS A 264 10.52 23.34 2.09
N ARG A 265 10.24 22.04 2.10
CA ARG A 265 10.11 21.20 0.89
C ARG A 265 9.26 19.96 1.15
N ALA A 266 8.61 19.46 0.11
CA ALA A 266 7.95 18.15 0.12
C ALA A 266 8.96 16.98 0.04
N GLY A 267 8.44 15.75 0.05
CA GLY A 267 9.16 14.49 -0.17
C GLY A 267 9.71 13.83 1.09
N GLY A 268 10.01 14.61 2.14
CA GLY A 268 10.57 14.08 3.39
C GLY A 268 11.87 13.32 3.16
N ARG A 269 11.84 11.99 3.35
CA ARG A 269 12.94 11.04 3.10
C ARG A 269 13.17 10.68 1.63
N VAL A 270 12.30 11.12 0.71
CA VAL A 270 12.63 11.18 -0.72
C VAL A 270 13.14 12.58 -1.00
N TYR A 271 14.43 12.70 -1.30
CA TYR A 271 15.10 13.98 -1.47
C TYR A 271 16.22 13.91 -2.52
N THR A 272 15.93 14.45 -3.71
CA THR A 272 16.95 14.81 -4.68
C THR A 272 17.44 16.24 -4.39
N LYS A 273 18.75 16.44 -4.34
CA LYS A 273 19.37 17.77 -4.41
C LYS A 273 19.96 17.96 -5.80
N ARG A 274 19.62 19.05 -6.47
CA ARG A 274 20.37 19.51 -7.65
C ARG A 274 21.69 20.11 -7.15
N MET A 275 22.79 19.53 -7.62
CA MET A 275 24.16 19.94 -7.32
C MET A 275 24.74 20.63 -8.54
N GLU A 276 25.47 21.73 -8.34
CA GLU A 276 25.97 22.60 -9.41
C GLU A 276 27.31 23.23 -9.04
N GLY A 277 28.14 23.49 -10.05
CA GLY A 277 29.34 24.33 -9.96
C GLY A 277 30.25 24.16 -11.17
N GLY A 278 31.54 24.41 -11.00
CA GLY A 278 32.48 24.56 -12.12
C GLY A 278 32.42 25.98 -12.70
N GLY A 279 33.57 26.48 -13.16
CA GLY A 279 33.74 27.87 -13.61
C GLY A 279 33.16 28.11 -15.01
N GLY A 280 34.04 28.18 -16.02
CA GLY A 280 33.62 28.33 -17.42
C GLY A 280 32.79 27.14 -17.92
N ASN A 281 33.22 25.92 -17.59
CA ASN A 281 32.45 24.70 -17.82
C ASN A 281 31.58 24.42 -16.59
N LYS A 282 30.31 24.84 -16.64
CA LYS A 282 29.33 24.54 -15.60
C LYS A 282 28.88 23.08 -15.68
N VAL A 283 28.93 22.40 -14.54
CA VAL A 283 28.52 21.01 -14.35
C VAL A 283 27.30 21.00 -13.41
N SER A 284 26.29 20.17 -13.71
CA SER A 284 25.16 19.96 -12.80
C SER A 284 24.74 18.49 -12.74
N ALA A 285 24.26 18.04 -11.58
CA ALA A 285 23.80 16.67 -11.36
C ALA A 285 22.61 16.62 -10.39
N ALA A 286 21.79 15.58 -10.50
CA ALA A 286 20.70 15.26 -9.58
C ALA A 286 21.14 14.16 -8.60
N ALA A 287 21.34 14.51 -7.32
CA ALA A 287 21.81 13.60 -6.29
C ALA A 287 20.67 13.16 -5.35
N ASP A 288 20.30 11.87 -5.34
CA ASP A 288 19.32 11.34 -4.39
C ASP A 288 19.97 11.04 -3.03
N LEU A 289 19.82 11.99 -2.12
CA LEU A 289 20.34 11.94 -0.75
C LEU A 289 19.48 11.04 0.18
N GLY A 290 18.25 10.75 -0.24
CA GLY A 290 17.30 9.85 0.43
C GLY A 290 17.09 8.55 -0.34
N GLY A 291 15.83 8.12 -0.52
CA GLY A 291 15.50 6.96 -1.35
C GLY A 291 15.93 7.14 -2.82
N SER A 292 16.78 6.22 -3.32
CA SER A 292 17.32 6.23 -4.70
C SER A 292 16.72 5.16 -5.61
N VAL A 293 16.56 3.93 -5.12
CA VAL A 293 16.19 2.76 -5.94
C VAL A 293 14.68 2.55 -5.94
N LEU A 294 14.10 2.29 -7.11
CA LEU A 294 12.79 1.69 -7.29
C LEU A 294 12.98 0.17 -7.40
N THR A 295 12.76 -0.56 -6.32
CA THR A 295 12.76 -2.04 -6.32
C THR A 295 11.48 -2.59 -6.97
N GLY A 296 11.58 -3.77 -7.61
CA GLY A 296 10.46 -4.53 -8.20
C GLY A 296 9.58 -3.76 -9.19
N THR A 297 10.11 -3.37 -10.35
CA THR A 297 9.40 -2.45 -11.28
C THR A 297 8.13 -2.99 -11.96
N LEU A 298 7.78 -4.28 -11.85
CA LEU A 298 6.50 -4.80 -12.34
C LEU A 298 5.32 -4.43 -11.42
N GLY A 299 5.49 -4.63 -10.11
CA GLY A 299 4.52 -4.29 -9.09
C GLY A 299 4.57 -2.83 -8.63
N ASN A 300 5.75 -2.20 -8.67
CA ASN A 300 5.98 -0.92 -8.01
C ASN A 300 5.16 0.25 -8.61
N PRO A 301 4.22 0.86 -7.86
CA PRO A 301 3.37 1.94 -8.35
C PRO A 301 4.15 3.20 -8.72
N LEU A 302 5.37 3.39 -8.21
CA LEU A 302 6.24 4.51 -8.59
C LEU A 302 6.80 4.34 -10.01
N GLY A 303 6.93 3.11 -10.51
CA GLY A 303 7.23 2.84 -11.93
C GLY A 303 6.08 3.26 -12.84
N ILE A 304 4.83 3.13 -12.37
CA ILE A 304 3.65 3.66 -13.07
C ILE A 304 3.69 5.20 -13.10
N LEU A 305 4.06 5.86 -12.00
CA LEU A 305 4.23 7.32 -11.98
C LEU A 305 5.35 7.79 -12.92
N ALA A 306 6.49 7.10 -12.95
CA ALA A 306 7.58 7.40 -13.89
C ALA A 306 7.12 7.32 -15.35
N ARG A 307 6.40 6.24 -15.71
CA ARG A 307 5.81 6.09 -17.05
C ARG A 307 4.74 7.13 -17.36
N GLN A 308 3.89 7.51 -16.41
CA GLN A 308 2.92 8.61 -16.56
C GLN A 308 3.58 9.98 -16.82
N LEU A 309 4.82 10.16 -16.35
CA LEU A 309 5.66 11.35 -16.59
C LEU A 309 6.52 11.23 -17.86
N GLY A 310 6.39 10.15 -18.64
CA GLY A 310 7.19 9.91 -19.83
C GLY A 310 8.68 9.65 -19.54
N HIS A 311 9.01 9.19 -18.33
CA HIS A 311 10.40 8.88 -17.95
C HIS A 311 10.66 7.39 -18.15
N SER A 312 11.69 7.05 -18.94
CA SER A 312 12.27 5.71 -18.91
C SER A 312 13.01 5.53 -17.59
N LEU A 313 12.87 4.35 -17.00
CA LEU A 313 13.72 3.92 -15.89
C LEU A 313 15.04 3.37 -16.43
N HIS A 314 16.08 3.41 -15.61
CA HIS A 314 17.39 2.81 -15.88
C HIS A 314 17.53 1.60 -14.95
N LYS A 315 17.60 0.38 -15.51
CA LYS A 315 17.93 -0.83 -14.74
C LYS A 315 19.28 -0.62 -14.07
N VAL A 316 19.36 -0.85 -12.76
CA VAL A 316 20.65 -0.98 -12.07
C VAL A 316 21.33 -2.25 -12.59
N ARG A 317 22.50 -2.08 -13.19
CA ARG A 317 23.30 -3.17 -13.75
C ARG A 317 23.81 -4.08 -12.64
N ASP A 318 23.77 -5.38 -12.90
CA ASP A 318 24.02 -6.46 -11.93
C ASP A 318 25.52 -6.58 -11.55
N LYS A 319 26.42 -5.98 -12.36
CA LYS A 319 27.88 -5.96 -12.18
C LYS A 319 28.32 -4.88 -11.17
N CYS A 320 28.84 -5.32 -10.02
CA CYS A 320 29.49 -4.48 -9.01
C CYS A 320 30.88 -5.06 -8.67
N PRO A 321 32.00 -4.51 -9.20
CA PRO A 321 33.32 -4.96 -8.82
C PRO A 321 33.66 -4.51 -7.39
N LEU A 322 34.30 -5.38 -6.62
CA LEU A 322 34.85 -5.06 -5.30
C LEU A 322 36.34 -4.71 -5.43
N TYR A 323 36.78 -3.69 -4.69
CA TYR A 323 38.17 -3.26 -4.62
C TYR A 323 38.76 -3.48 -3.23
N GLN A 324 39.99 -3.97 -3.18
CA GLN A 324 40.80 -4.09 -1.96
C GLN A 324 41.30 -2.72 -1.50
N MET A 325 41.80 -2.65 -0.26
CA MET A 325 42.30 -1.41 0.35
C MET A 325 43.53 -0.80 -0.35
N ASP A 326 44.19 -1.56 -1.23
CA ASP A 326 45.29 -1.10 -2.08
C ASP A 326 44.85 -0.70 -3.50
N GLY A 327 43.54 -0.67 -3.76
CA GLY A 327 42.94 -0.31 -5.05
C GLY A 327 42.89 -1.42 -6.09
N LYS A 328 43.44 -2.62 -5.83
CA LYS A 328 43.30 -3.74 -6.76
C LYS A 328 41.87 -4.29 -6.77
N PRO A 329 41.34 -4.77 -7.91
CA PRO A 329 40.11 -5.54 -7.90
C PRO A 329 40.28 -6.84 -7.10
N VAL A 330 39.20 -7.29 -6.48
CA VAL A 330 39.09 -8.61 -5.84
C VAL A 330 39.08 -9.71 -6.92
N ASP A 331 39.63 -10.89 -6.60
CA ASP A 331 39.53 -12.07 -7.45
C ASP A 331 38.09 -12.60 -7.52
N LEU A 332 37.56 -12.81 -8.73
CA LEU A 332 36.16 -13.14 -8.95
C LEU A 332 35.75 -14.53 -8.42
N ASP A 333 36.68 -15.48 -8.33
CA ASP A 333 36.36 -16.81 -7.79
C ASP A 333 36.49 -16.83 -6.26
N MET A 334 37.33 -15.97 -5.67
CA MET A 334 37.31 -15.67 -4.23
C MET A 334 36.02 -14.93 -3.80
N ASP A 335 35.59 -13.93 -4.56
CA ASP A 335 34.36 -13.16 -4.32
C ASP A 335 33.14 -14.09 -4.28
N ARG A 336 32.90 -14.83 -5.37
CA ARG A 336 31.86 -15.89 -5.46
C ARG A 336 31.94 -16.92 -4.33
N LYS A 337 33.16 -17.36 -3.95
CA LYS A 337 33.37 -18.32 -2.86
C LYS A 337 32.86 -17.77 -1.52
N VAL A 338 33.20 -16.52 -1.20
CA VAL A 338 32.77 -15.89 0.06
C VAL A 338 31.29 -15.57 0.04
N GLU A 339 30.74 -15.11 -1.09
CA GLU A 339 29.30 -14.91 -1.27
C GLU A 339 28.51 -16.21 -1.06
N ILE A 340 28.92 -17.31 -1.70
CA ILE A 340 28.28 -18.63 -1.53
C ILE A 340 28.37 -19.09 -0.07
N ALA A 341 29.50 -18.86 0.61
CA ALA A 341 29.65 -19.19 2.03
C ALA A 341 28.72 -18.34 2.91
N PHE A 342 28.61 -17.04 2.65
CA PHE A 342 27.75 -16.10 3.36
C PHE A 342 26.25 -16.43 3.17
N ASN A 343 25.81 -16.67 1.94
CA ASN A 343 24.44 -17.08 1.63
C ASN A 343 24.10 -18.43 2.28
N ARG A 344 25.06 -19.37 2.34
CA ARG A 344 24.94 -20.63 3.09
C ARG A 344 24.81 -20.41 4.61
N LEU A 345 25.27 -19.30 5.17
CA LEU A 345 25.01 -18.94 6.57
C LEU A 345 23.60 -18.37 6.78
N LEU A 346 23.06 -17.60 5.84
CA LEU A 346 21.67 -17.16 5.85
C LEU A 346 20.70 -18.35 5.76
N ASP A 347 20.98 -19.33 4.90
CA ASP A 347 20.23 -20.60 4.84
C ASP A 347 20.22 -21.33 6.19
N LYS A 348 21.36 -21.39 6.88
CA LYS A 348 21.48 -22.01 8.21
C LYS A 348 20.70 -21.22 9.26
N ALA A 349 20.73 -19.88 9.21
CA ALA A 349 19.93 -19.00 10.08
C ALA A 349 18.42 -19.20 9.86
N SER A 350 17.99 -19.31 8.60
CA SER A 350 16.59 -19.58 8.24
C SER A 350 16.10 -20.95 8.74
N ARG A 351 16.96 -21.98 8.68
CA ARG A 351 16.68 -23.30 9.29
C ARG A 351 16.71 -23.25 10.82
N LEU A 352 17.58 -22.44 11.42
CA LEU A 352 17.68 -22.30 12.88
C LEU A 352 16.40 -21.71 13.47
N ARG A 353 15.84 -20.62 12.91
CA ARG A 353 14.57 -20.06 13.41
C ARG A 353 13.42 -21.08 13.34
N GLN A 354 13.36 -21.91 12.30
CA GLN A 354 12.35 -22.96 12.15
C GLN A 354 12.48 -24.03 13.25
N LEU A 355 13.71 -24.38 13.66
CA LEU A 355 13.98 -25.32 14.75
C LEU A 355 13.78 -24.71 16.15
N MET A 356 14.00 -23.39 16.30
CA MET A 356 13.85 -22.67 17.56
C MET A 356 12.41 -22.23 17.88
N GLY A 357 11.55 -22.12 16.86
CA GLY A 357 10.18 -21.64 17.02
C GLY A 357 10.13 -20.25 17.66
N GLU A 358 9.24 -20.07 18.65
CA GLU A 358 9.03 -18.79 19.35
C GLU A 358 10.31 -18.23 19.99
N VAL A 359 11.27 -19.07 20.40
CA VAL A 359 12.54 -18.65 21.02
C VAL A 359 13.43 -17.86 20.04
N SER A 360 13.20 -17.99 18.72
CA SER A 360 13.97 -17.23 17.72
C SER A 360 13.69 -15.71 17.73
N VAL A 361 12.62 -15.26 18.38
CA VAL A 361 12.22 -13.84 18.45
C VAL A 361 13.16 -13.02 19.34
N ASP A 362 13.78 -13.66 20.35
CA ASP A 362 14.73 -13.04 21.28
C ASP A 362 16.20 -13.13 20.80
N VAL A 363 16.45 -13.73 19.64
CA VAL A 363 17.79 -13.91 19.06
C VAL A 363 18.03 -12.93 17.92
N SER A 364 19.23 -12.36 17.83
CA SER A 364 19.62 -11.52 16.70
C SER A 364 20.23 -12.31 15.54
N LEU A 365 19.95 -11.86 14.32
CA LEU A 365 20.52 -12.42 13.09
C LEU A 365 22.07 -12.44 13.14
N GLY A 366 22.68 -11.37 13.66
CA GLY A 366 24.13 -11.27 13.82
C GLY A 366 24.72 -12.32 14.76
N ALA A 367 24.03 -12.64 15.87
CA ALA A 367 24.48 -13.68 16.79
C ALA A 367 24.44 -15.07 16.13
N ALA A 368 23.40 -15.37 15.36
CA ALA A 368 23.30 -16.64 14.62
C ALA A 368 24.39 -16.77 13.54
N LEU A 369 24.60 -15.73 12.73
CA LEU A 369 25.58 -15.74 11.66
C LEU A 369 27.02 -15.85 12.17
N GLU A 370 27.38 -15.11 13.22
CA GLU A 370 28.72 -15.20 13.83
C GLU A 370 28.94 -16.58 14.48
N THR A 371 27.93 -17.13 15.15
CA THR A 371 27.99 -18.50 15.70
C THR A 371 28.25 -19.53 14.59
N PHE A 372 27.55 -19.44 13.45
CA PHE A 372 27.78 -20.36 12.35
C PHE A 372 29.12 -20.15 11.65
N ARG A 373 29.59 -18.91 11.49
CA ARG A 373 30.93 -18.61 10.94
C ARG A 373 32.02 -19.32 11.74
N GLN A 374 31.97 -19.20 13.07
CA GLN A 374 32.88 -19.87 14.00
C GLN A 374 32.76 -21.40 13.95
N VAL A 375 31.55 -21.95 14.00
CA VAL A 375 31.31 -23.41 14.05
C VAL A 375 31.71 -24.13 12.75
N TYR A 376 31.54 -23.49 11.60
CA TYR A 376 31.81 -24.12 10.29
C TYR A 376 33.19 -23.76 9.71
N GLY A 377 33.94 -22.84 10.32
CA GLY A 377 35.20 -22.35 9.76
C GLY A 377 34.98 -21.64 8.42
N ASP A 378 33.91 -20.86 8.29
CA ASP A 378 33.68 -20.02 7.12
C ASP A 378 34.48 -18.71 7.27
N ALA A 379 35.12 -18.26 6.19
CA ALA A 379 36.09 -17.15 6.15
C ALA A 379 37.26 -17.31 7.16
N VAL A 380 38.25 -18.12 6.77
CA VAL A 380 39.37 -18.55 7.66
C VAL A 380 40.56 -17.59 7.62
N ASN A 381 40.76 -16.87 6.52
CA ASN A 381 41.89 -15.95 6.32
C ASN A 381 41.41 -14.48 6.27
N THR A 382 42.35 -13.54 6.32
CA THR A 382 42.05 -12.09 6.36
C THR A 382 41.32 -11.59 5.11
N GLU A 383 41.66 -12.07 3.92
CA GLU A 383 41.03 -11.64 2.66
C GLU A 383 39.59 -12.16 2.57
N ASP A 384 39.36 -13.44 2.89
CA ASP A 384 38.02 -14.02 3.03
C ASP A 384 37.18 -13.23 4.05
N MET A 385 37.78 -12.83 5.18
CA MET A 385 37.10 -12.08 6.25
C MET A 385 36.75 -10.64 5.86
N ASN A 386 37.59 -9.97 5.07
CA ASN A 386 37.32 -8.61 4.61
C ASN A 386 36.14 -8.60 3.61
N LEU A 387 36.06 -9.61 2.73
CA LEU A 387 34.88 -9.86 1.89
C LEU A 387 33.64 -10.21 2.71
N PHE A 388 33.75 -11.10 3.70
CA PHE A 388 32.65 -11.46 4.59
C PHE A 388 32.10 -10.24 5.35
N ASN A 389 32.97 -9.35 5.80
CA ASN A 389 32.60 -8.07 6.40
C ASN A 389 31.91 -7.14 5.41
N TRP A 390 32.27 -7.15 4.12
CA TRP A 390 31.56 -6.38 3.09
C TRP A 390 30.14 -6.90 2.85
N HIS A 391 29.92 -8.22 2.75
CA HIS A 391 28.55 -8.76 2.67
C HIS A 391 27.71 -8.46 3.93
N CYS A 392 28.33 -8.49 5.11
CA CYS A 392 27.69 -8.02 6.35
C CYS A 392 27.32 -6.53 6.28
N ALA A 393 28.21 -5.68 5.76
CA ALA A 393 27.94 -4.25 5.58
C ALA A 393 26.80 -3.99 4.59
N ASN A 394 26.70 -4.79 3.52
CA ASN A 394 25.60 -4.74 2.56
C ASN A 394 24.26 -5.14 3.21
N LEU A 395 24.27 -6.13 4.11
CA LEU A 395 23.11 -6.53 4.92
C LEU A 395 22.70 -5.46 5.97
N GLU A 396 23.67 -4.74 6.54
CA GLU A 396 23.41 -3.60 7.43
C GLU A 396 22.91 -2.36 6.68
N TYR A 397 23.37 -2.15 5.44
CA TYR A 397 22.81 -1.17 4.51
C TYR A 397 21.35 -1.50 4.17
N ALA A 398 21.07 -2.75 3.80
CA ALA A 398 19.74 -3.22 3.43
C ALA A 398 18.69 -2.86 4.49
N ASN A 399 18.96 -3.21 5.74
CA ASN A 399 18.08 -2.96 6.86
C ASN A 399 18.22 -1.56 7.48
N ALA A 400 19.23 -0.78 7.07
CA ALA A 400 19.81 0.35 7.82
C ALA A 400 20.08 0.02 9.31
N GLY A 401 20.29 -1.25 9.65
CA GLY A 401 20.22 -1.76 11.02
C GLY A 401 21.40 -2.66 11.36
N LEU A 402 21.93 -2.52 12.57
CA LEU A 402 23.02 -3.37 13.06
C LEU A 402 22.54 -4.82 13.10
N MET A 403 23.31 -5.77 12.55
CA MET A 403 22.93 -7.20 12.55
C MET A 403 22.69 -7.76 13.95
N SER A 404 23.36 -7.19 14.97
CA SER A 404 23.18 -7.49 16.39
C SER A 404 21.81 -7.09 16.97
N LYS A 405 21.00 -6.32 16.22
CA LYS A 405 19.67 -5.83 16.62
C LYS A 405 18.53 -6.34 15.74
N LEU A 406 18.82 -6.90 14.56
CA LEU A 406 17.80 -7.47 13.65
C LEU A 406 17.28 -8.81 14.18
N SER A 407 15.95 -9.02 14.12
CA SER A 407 15.29 -10.24 14.58
C SER A 407 15.67 -11.46 13.73
N LEU A 408 16.25 -12.51 14.34
CA LEU A 408 16.50 -13.76 13.63
C LEU A 408 15.20 -14.37 13.06
N ALA A 409 14.07 -14.20 13.77
CA ALA A 409 12.77 -14.72 13.36
C ALA A 409 12.20 -14.01 12.12
N PHE A 410 12.29 -12.68 12.07
CA PHE A 410 11.38 -11.83 11.27
C PHE A 410 12.02 -10.68 10.47
N TRP A 411 13.36 -10.58 10.38
CA TRP A 411 14.01 -9.49 9.65
C TRP A 411 13.71 -9.46 8.13
N ASP A 412 13.41 -10.62 7.56
CA ASP A 412 13.12 -10.91 6.14
C ASP A 412 11.62 -11.22 5.92
N GLN A 413 10.74 -10.74 6.80
CA GLN A 413 9.30 -11.05 6.77
C GLN A 413 8.54 -10.46 5.57
N ASP A 414 9.16 -9.51 4.87
CA ASP A 414 8.63 -8.86 3.66
C ASP A 414 9.11 -9.48 2.34
N ASP A 415 10.13 -10.34 2.35
CA ASP A 415 10.62 -11.07 1.16
C ASP A 415 9.51 -11.78 0.35
N PRO A 416 8.48 -12.43 0.97
CA PRO A 416 7.40 -13.09 0.23
C PRO A 416 6.49 -12.14 -0.57
N TYR A 417 6.67 -10.83 -0.44
CA TYR A 417 5.88 -9.80 -1.10
C TYR A 417 6.65 -9.01 -2.18
N ASP A 418 7.87 -9.41 -2.58
CA ASP A 418 8.62 -8.65 -3.59
C ASP A 418 7.80 -8.38 -4.87
N MET A 419 7.95 -7.17 -5.38
CA MET A 419 7.15 -6.63 -6.48
C MET A 419 7.61 -7.10 -7.88
N GLY A 420 8.76 -7.77 -7.97
CA GLY A 420 9.24 -8.46 -9.17
C GLY A 420 9.76 -7.54 -10.29
N GLY A 421 10.73 -8.06 -11.04
CA GLY A 421 11.38 -7.34 -12.13
C GLY A 421 12.43 -6.33 -11.65
N ASP A 422 13.10 -5.69 -12.61
CA ASP A 422 14.37 -5.02 -12.37
C ASP A 422 14.29 -3.91 -11.31
N HIS A 423 15.35 -3.83 -10.51
CA HIS A 423 15.64 -2.68 -9.66
C HIS A 423 16.13 -1.52 -10.54
N CYS A 424 15.60 -0.32 -10.33
CA CYS A 424 15.84 0.81 -11.22
C CYS A 424 16.17 2.12 -10.51
N PHE A 425 17.00 2.95 -11.16
CA PHE A 425 17.11 4.38 -10.88
C PHE A 425 16.15 5.17 -11.78
N LEU A 426 15.74 6.37 -11.32
CA LEU A 426 15.00 7.34 -12.13
C LEU A 426 15.94 8.44 -12.65
N PRO A 427 16.13 8.60 -13.97
CA PRO A 427 16.93 9.69 -14.53
C PRO A 427 16.45 11.07 -14.09
N GLY A 428 17.37 11.86 -13.53
CA GLY A 428 17.12 13.17 -12.93
C GLY A 428 16.51 13.14 -11.52
N GLY A 429 16.44 11.96 -10.89
CA GLY A 429 16.20 11.75 -9.46
C GLY A 429 14.73 11.70 -9.00
N ASN A 430 14.50 11.02 -7.87
CA ASN A 430 13.16 10.67 -7.36
C ASN A 430 12.33 11.87 -6.90
N GLY A 431 12.95 13.03 -6.69
CA GLY A 431 12.31 14.32 -6.47
C GLY A 431 11.37 14.73 -7.60
N ARG A 432 11.54 14.21 -8.82
CA ARG A 432 10.58 14.37 -9.93
C ARG A 432 9.21 13.77 -9.60
N LEU A 433 9.18 12.59 -8.95
CA LEU A 433 7.94 11.96 -8.49
C LEU A 433 7.28 12.81 -7.39
N VAL A 434 8.09 13.31 -6.45
CA VAL A 434 7.63 14.20 -5.37
C VAL A 434 7.02 15.49 -5.93
N GLN A 435 7.67 16.13 -6.90
CA GLN A 435 7.21 17.35 -7.54
C GLN A 435 5.86 17.14 -8.25
N ALA A 436 5.73 16.07 -9.03
CA ALA A 436 4.48 15.74 -9.73
C ALA A 436 3.34 15.35 -8.78
N LEU A 437 3.65 14.72 -7.64
CA LEU A 437 2.67 14.39 -6.61
C LEU A 437 2.23 15.63 -5.80
N ALA A 438 3.15 16.55 -5.50
CA ALA A 438 2.87 17.81 -4.80
C ALA A 438 2.14 18.85 -5.68
N GLU A 439 2.15 18.69 -7.01
CA GLU A 439 1.45 19.57 -7.95
C GLU A 439 -0.03 19.74 -7.58
N ASN A 440 -0.42 20.99 -7.32
CA ASN A 440 -1.76 21.44 -6.89
C ASN A 440 -2.26 20.86 -5.55
N VAL A 441 -1.38 20.30 -4.71
CA VAL A 441 -1.73 19.90 -3.34
C VAL A 441 -1.61 21.11 -2.39
N PRO A 442 -2.59 21.38 -1.52
CA PRO A 442 -2.53 22.49 -0.56
C PRO A 442 -1.59 22.16 0.62
N ILE A 443 -0.28 22.39 0.40
CA ILE A 443 0.79 22.17 1.38
C ILE A 443 1.18 23.49 2.05
N LEU A 444 1.19 23.50 3.38
CA LEU A 444 1.73 24.56 4.22
C LEU A 444 3.09 24.11 4.76
N TYR A 445 4.15 24.67 4.20
CA TYR A 445 5.53 24.42 4.61
C TYR A 445 5.90 25.15 5.90
N GLU A 446 6.97 24.69 6.54
CA GLU A 446 7.52 25.24 7.79
C GLU A 446 6.46 25.23 8.93
N LYS A 447 5.66 24.15 8.97
CA LYS A 447 4.63 23.85 9.98
C LYS A 447 4.99 22.60 10.80
N THR A 448 6.02 22.71 11.62
CA THR A 448 6.36 21.70 12.62
C THR A 448 5.17 21.48 13.56
N VAL A 449 4.59 20.28 13.55
CA VAL A 449 3.47 19.90 14.42
C VAL A 449 4.02 19.40 15.76
N HIS A 450 3.51 19.96 16.86
CA HIS A 450 3.96 19.65 18.23
C HIS A 450 2.86 18.99 19.08
N THR A 451 1.60 19.13 18.69
CA THR A 451 0.46 18.53 19.40
C THR A 451 -0.66 18.17 18.44
N ILE A 452 -1.25 16.99 18.62
CA ILE A 452 -2.39 16.48 17.85
C ILE A 452 -3.50 16.13 18.85
N ARG A 453 -4.56 16.93 18.86
CA ARG A 453 -5.77 16.66 19.65
C ARG A 453 -6.81 15.97 18.78
N TYR A 454 -7.52 14.98 19.32
CA TYR A 454 -8.59 14.26 18.61
C TYR A 454 -9.71 13.83 19.56
N GLY A 455 -10.96 13.81 19.07
CA GLY A 455 -12.11 13.47 19.90
C GLY A 455 -13.42 13.34 19.13
N SER A 456 -14.54 13.30 19.85
CA SER A 456 -15.89 13.17 19.27
C SER A 456 -16.18 14.19 18.18
N ASP A 457 -15.58 15.38 18.27
CA ASP A 457 -16.00 16.56 17.52
C ASP A 457 -15.11 16.81 16.29
N GLY A 458 -13.90 16.23 16.24
CA GLY A 458 -12.94 16.40 15.15
C GLY A 458 -11.50 16.19 15.60
N VAL A 459 -10.58 16.93 14.98
CA VAL A 459 -9.16 17.02 15.31
C VAL A 459 -8.70 18.48 15.36
N GLN A 460 -7.72 18.77 16.22
CA GLN A 460 -6.97 20.03 16.23
C GLN A 460 -5.47 19.72 16.17
N VAL A 461 -4.81 20.13 15.10
CA VAL A 461 -3.37 19.93 14.88
C VAL A 461 -2.64 21.25 15.12
N ILE A 462 -1.67 21.26 16.03
CA ILE A 462 -1.03 22.49 16.53
C ILE A 462 0.41 22.57 16.03
N ALA A 463 0.72 23.63 15.29
CA ALA A 463 2.04 23.92 14.75
C ALA A 463 2.48 25.33 15.16
N GLY A 464 3.40 25.42 16.12
CA GLY A 464 3.69 26.68 16.82
C GLY A 464 2.42 27.28 17.41
N ASN A 465 2.18 28.57 17.15
CA ASN A 465 0.99 29.29 17.62
C ASN A 465 -0.24 29.11 16.71
N GLN A 466 -0.19 28.22 15.70
CA GLN A 466 -1.27 28.00 14.74
C GLN A 466 -2.01 26.68 15.02
N VAL A 467 -3.35 26.73 15.01
CA VAL A 467 -4.22 25.56 15.18
C VAL A 467 -4.94 25.29 13.86
N PHE A 468 -4.82 24.06 13.37
CA PHE A 468 -5.47 23.58 12.15
C PHE A 468 -6.55 22.56 12.54
N GLU A 469 -7.80 22.93 12.32
CA GLU A 469 -8.94 22.09 12.65
C GLU A 469 -9.36 21.21 11.46
N GLY A 470 -9.88 20.03 11.75
CA GLY A 470 -10.42 19.12 10.73
C GLY A 470 -11.41 18.11 11.29
N ASP A 471 -12.12 17.41 10.42
CA ASP A 471 -12.94 16.26 10.81
C ASP A 471 -12.08 15.03 11.11
N MET A 472 -10.95 14.86 10.42
CA MET A 472 -10.02 13.75 10.61
C MET A 472 -8.57 14.21 10.39
N ALA A 473 -7.61 13.55 11.02
CA ALA A 473 -6.19 13.73 10.78
C ALA A 473 -5.55 12.46 10.20
N LEU A 474 -4.55 12.63 9.34
CA LEU A 474 -3.62 11.58 8.93
C LEU A 474 -2.20 11.94 9.39
N CYS A 475 -1.66 11.16 10.32
CA CYS A 475 -0.28 11.27 10.77
C CYS A 475 0.64 10.50 9.81
N THR A 476 1.60 11.19 9.19
CA THR A 476 2.68 10.55 8.40
C THR A 476 4.09 10.88 8.92
N ILE A 477 4.16 11.20 10.21
CA ILE A 477 5.38 11.51 10.95
C ILE A 477 6.28 10.26 11.01
N PRO A 478 7.58 10.34 10.66
CA PRO A 478 8.48 9.18 10.70
C PRO A 478 8.62 8.54 12.08
N LEU A 479 8.86 7.23 12.11
CA LEU A 479 8.92 6.45 13.35
C LEU A 479 9.94 6.99 14.36
N GLY A 480 11.13 7.45 13.94
CA GLY A 480 12.11 8.08 14.84
C GLY A 480 11.58 9.33 15.56
N VAL A 481 10.81 10.16 14.88
CA VAL A 481 10.18 11.38 15.45
C VAL A 481 9.03 11.04 16.39
N LEU A 482 8.31 9.93 16.15
CA LEU A 482 7.33 9.40 17.08
C LEU A 482 8.00 8.80 18.33
N LYS A 483 9.05 7.99 18.15
CA LYS A 483 9.84 7.37 19.24
C LYS A 483 10.52 8.39 20.16
N SER A 484 10.80 9.61 19.70
CA SER A 484 11.38 10.67 20.53
C SER A 484 10.40 11.36 21.47
N GLY A 485 9.09 11.09 21.37
CA GLY A 485 8.05 11.75 22.18
C GLY A 485 7.83 13.23 21.86
N SER A 486 8.46 13.75 20.80
CA SER A 486 8.42 15.17 20.40
C SER A 486 7.03 15.71 20.00
N VAL A 487 6.08 14.80 19.74
CA VAL A 487 4.71 15.13 19.28
C VAL A 487 3.71 14.62 20.30
N LYS A 488 3.00 15.55 20.97
CA LYS A 488 2.04 15.21 22.02
C LYS A 488 0.67 14.85 21.44
N PHE A 489 0.19 13.63 21.72
CA PHE A 489 -1.17 13.21 21.41
C PHE A 489 -2.11 13.53 22.58
N ILE A 490 -3.32 14.03 22.29
CA ILE A 490 -4.35 14.32 23.31
C ILE A 490 -5.74 13.83 22.83
N PRO A 491 -6.32 12.77 23.43
CA PRO A 491 -5.76 11.92 24.47
C PRO A 491 -4.50 11.17 24.00
N GLU A 492 -3.81 10.53 24.93
CA GLU A 492 -2.65 9.71 24.63
C GLU A 492 -3.01 8.51 23.72
N LEU A 493 -2.02 8.00 22.98
CA LEU A 493 -2.21 6.85 22.10
C LEU A 493 -2.44 5.57 22.92
N PRO A 494 -3.21 4.58 22.41
CA PRO A 494 -3.39 3.30 23.11
C PRO A 494 -2.05 2.61 23.38
N GLN A 495 -1.91 2.01 24.58
CA GLN A 495 -0.66 1.39 25.02
C GLN A 495 -0.08 0.40 23.99
N ARG A 496 -0.91 -0.43 23.36
CA ARG A 496 -0.49 -1.36 22.29
C ARG A 496 0.29 -0.67 21.17
N LYS A 497 -0.12 0.54 20.75
CA LYS A 497 0.55 1.33 19.72
C LYS A 497 1.84 1.97 20.24
N LEU A 498 1.89 2.41 21.50
CA LEU A 498 3.13 2.87 22.14
C LEU A 498 4.16 1.72 22.25
N ASP A 499 3.71 0.51 22.60
CA ASP A 499 4.58 -0.67 22.71
C ASP A 499 5.12 -1.12 21.35
N GLY A 500 4.28 -1.15 20.30
CA GLY A 500 4.74 -1.47 18.94
C GLY A 500 5.69 -0.42 18.38
N MET A 501 5.39 0.87 18.60
CA MET A 501 6.29 1.99 18.30
C MET A 501 7.63 1.86 19.04
N LYS A 502 7.63 1.35 20.28
CA LYS A 502 8.85 1.09 21.06
C LYS A 502 9.63 -0.12 20.54
N ARG A 503 8.95 -1.22 20.20
CA ARG A 503 9.56 -2.47 19.69
C ARG A 503 10.22 -2.31 18.32
N LEU A 504 9.53 -1.72 17.34
CA LEU A 504 10.05 -1.60 15.97
C LEU A 504 11.42 -0.94 15.93
N GLY A 505 12.35 -1.53 15.19
CA GLY A 505 13.64 -0.93 14.91
C GLY A 505 13.49 0.31 14.04
N TYR A 506 14.39 1.27 14.24
CA TYR A 506 14.52 2.42 13.35
C TYR A 506 16.01 2.66 13.09
N GLY A 507 16.41 2.42 11.85
CA GLY A 507 17.77 2.32 11.40
C GLY A 507 18.40 3.65 10.99
N LEU A 508 19.69 3.59 10.63
CA LEU A 508 20.46 4.70 10.12
C LEU A 508 21.34 4.28 8.94
N LEU A 509 21.20 5.03 7.85
CA LEU A 509 21.98 4.94 6.62
C LEU A 509 22.24 6.37 6.14
N ASN A 510 23.50 6.69 5.85
CA ASN A 510 23.93 7.98 5.35
C ASN A 510 24.68 7.88 4.02
N LYS A 511 24.93 9.02 3.39
CA LYS A 511 25.58 9.14 2.08
C LYS A 511 26.55 10.33 2.01
N VAL A 512 27.55 10.23 1.13
CA VAL A 512 28.41 11.33 0.67
C VAL A 512 28.24 11.45 -0.85
N ALA A 513 27.50 12.45 -1.30
CA ALA A 513 27.37 12.77 -2.72
C ALA A 513 28.44 13.78 -3.15
N MET A 514 29.14 13.50 -4.25
CA MET A 514 30.27 14.30 -4.76
C MET A 514 30.06 14.57 -6.26
N LEU A 515 30.04 15.84 -6.63
CA LEU A 515 30.03 16.31 -8.03
C LEU A 515 31.45 16.65 -8.45
N PHE A 516 31.95 16.00 -9.50
CA PHE A 516 33.32 16.18 -10.03
C PHE A 516 33.32 17.07 -11.29
N PRO A 517 34.48 17.59 -11.73
CA PRO A 517 34.57 18.34 -13.00
C PRO A 517 34.40 17.45 -14.25
N TYR A 518 34.71 16.15 -14.16
CA TYR A 518 34.55 15.17 -15.23
C TYR A 518 34.34 13.77 -14.64
N VAL A 519 33.86 12.84 -15.46
CA VAL A 519 33.81 11.41 -15.12
C VAL A 519 35.22 10.84 -15.29
N PHE A 520 35.80 10.29 -14.22
CA PHE A 520 37.09 9.58 -14.25
C PHE A 520 36.96 8.07 -14.07
N TRP A 521 35.78 7.60 -13.65
CA TRP A 521 35.44 6.19 -13.43
C TRP A 521 34.71 5.58 -14.63
N GLU A 522 34.53 4.26 -14.61
CA GLU A 522 33.90 3.50 -15.68
C GLU A 522 32.38 3.73 -15.76
N THR A 523 31.86 3.92 -16.98
CA THR A 523 30.44 4.23 -17.24
C THR A 523 29.59 3.00 -17.65
N ASP A 524 30.21 1.83 -17.79
CA ASP A 524 29.50 0.53 -17.81
C ASP A 524 29.14 0.03 -16.41
N LEU A 525 29.66 0.68 -15.36
CA LEU A 525 29.32 0.43 -13.96
C LEU A 525 28.28 1.43 -13.45
N ASP A 526 27.28 0.90 -12.73
CA ASP A 526 26.36 1.68 -11.91
C ASP A 526 26.78 1.69 -10.42
N THR A 527 27.59 0.71 -10.02
CA THR A 527 27.99 0.45 -8.64
C THR A 527 29.42 -0.11 -8.57
N PHE A 528 30.09 0.06 -7.43
CA PHE A 528 31.32 -0.66 -7.06
C PHE A 528 31.50 -0.66 -5.54
N GLY A 529 32.16 -1.69 -5.00
CA GLY A 529 32.42 -1.84 -3.57
C GLY A 529 33.89 -1.62 -3.17
N HIS A 530 34.14 -1.34 -1.90
CA HIS A 530 35.47 -1.19 -1.32
C HIS A 530 35.54 -1.96 0.02
N LEU A 531 36.58 -2.77 0.20
CA LEU A 531 36.79 -3.58 1.40
C LEU A 531 37.46 -2.79 2.54
N THR A 532 37.44 -3.35 3.75
CA THR A 532 38.24 -2.88 4.88
C THR A 532 38.60 -4.05 5.79
N ASP A 533 39.73 -3.89 6.48
CA ASP A 533 40.28 -4.79 7.49
C ASP A 533 39.75 -4.54 8.92
N ASP A 534 39.19 -3.36 9.23
CA ASP A 534 38.45 -3.15 10.48
C ASP A 534 36.95 -3.45 10.31
N ALA A 535 36.51 -4.55 10.92
CA ALA A 535 35.11 -4.93 11.02
C ALA A 535 34.23 -3.85 11.69
N SER A 536 34.79 -3.01 12.57
CA SER A 536 34.08 -1.90 13.23
C SER A 536 33.77 -0.74 12.27
N THR A 537 34.46 -0.66 11.13
CA THR A 537 34.22 0.31 10.04
C THR A 537 33.74 -0.35 8.76
N ARG A 538 33.30 -1.61 8.78
CA ARG A 538 32.85 -2.35 7.58
C ARG A 538 31.82 -1.63 6.70
N GLY A 539 30.97 -0.79 7.30
CA GLY A 539 29.98 0.03 6.60
C GLY A 539 30.44 1.44 6.22
N GLU A 540 31.70 1.83 6.45
CA GLU A 540 32.24 3.15 6.12
C GLU A 540 32.67 3.19 4.65
N PHE A 541 31.88 3.87 3.80
CA PHE A 541 32.15 4.06 2.37
C PHE A 541 32.31 2.75 1.58
N PHE A 542 31.71 1.66 2.09
CA PHE A 542 31.85 0.30 1.57
C PHE A 542 31.27 0.08 0.17
N LEU A 543 30.32 0.92 -0.25
CA LEU A 543 29.60 0.81 -1.52
C LEU A 543 29.39 2.20 -2.13
N PHE A 544 29.65 2.30 -3.43
CA PHE A 544 29.52 3.51 -4.23
C PHE A 544 28.48 3.33 -5.33
N TYR A 545 27.73 4.40 -5.62
CA TYR A 545 26.91 4.52 -6.82
C TYR A 545 27.61 5.42 -7.85
N SER A 546 27.88 4.87 -9.03
CA SER A 546 28.22 5.60 -10.25
C SER A 546 26.92 6.21 -10.80
N TYR A 547 26.51 7.35 -10.25
CA TYR A 547 25.22 7.96 -10.59
C TYR A 547 25.23 8.64 -11.97
N SER A 548 26.37 8.74 -12.66
CA SER A 548 26.53 9.53 -13.90
C SER A 548 25.52 9.22 -15.02
N PRO A 549 25.13 7.95 -15.31
CA PRO A 549 24.14 7.65 -16.36
C PRO A 549 22.74 8.25 -16.07
N VAL A 550 22.43 8.50 -14.80
CA VAL A 550 21.07 8.92 -14.35
C VAL A 550 21.04 10.31 -13.71
N ALA A 551 22.16 10.80 -13.19
CA ALA A 551 22.26 12.10 -12.54
C ALA A 551 22.23 13.29 -13.51
N GLY A 552 22.59 13.07 -14.78
CA GLY A 552 22.79 14.12 -15.78
C GLY A 552 24.16 14.81 -15.71
N GLY A 553 25.11 14.27 -14.94
CA GLY A 553 26.46 14.79 -14.79
C GLY A 553 27.34 13.88 -13.92
N PRO A 554 28.66 14.14 -13.85
CA PRO A 554 29.66 13.36 -13.11
C PRO A 554 29.43 13.42 -11.59
N LEU A 555 28.56 12.53 -11.10
CA LEU A 555 28.23 12.37 -9.69
C LEU A 555 28.56 10.95 -9.21
N VAL A 556 29.30 10.86 -8.11
CA VAL A 556 29.47 9.62 -7.33
C VAL A 556 28.77 9.80 -5.97
N ILE A 557 28.18 8.73 -5.44
CA ILE A 557 27.60 8.71 -4.09
C ILE A 557 28.16 7.53 -3.31
N ALA A 558 28.94 7.80 -2.25
CA ALA A 558 29.39 6.76 -1.30
C ALA A 558 28.34 6.56 -0.21
N LEU A 559 28.13 5.31 0.24
CA LEU A 559 27.18 4.95 1.31
C LEU A 559 27.87 4.74 2.66
N VAL A 560 27.16 5.01 3.75
CA VAL A 560 27.63 4.78 5.14
C VAL A 560 26.57 4.05 5.95
N ALA A 561 26.84 2.79 6.30
CA ALA A 561 25.92 1.84 6.92
C ALA A 561 26.44 1.29 8.26
N GLY A 562 25.64 0.44 8.93
CA GLY A 562 26.04 -0.27 10.15
C GLY A 562 26.48 0.66 11.28
N GLU A 563 27.48 0.23 12.07
CA GLU A 563 28.02 1.06 13.16
C GLU A 563 28.71 2.34 12.65
N ALA A 564 29.30 2.29 11.45
CA ALA A 564 29.91 3.46 10.82
C ALA A 564 28.87 4.57 10.61
N ALA A 565 27.62 4.26 10.26
CA ALA A 565 26.57 5.26 10.07
C ALA A 565 26.30 6.10 11.33
N HIS A 566 26.44 5.50 12.52
CA HIS A 566 26.31 6.21 13.80
C HIS A 566 27.55 7.06 14.11
N LYS A 567 28.76 6.49 13.97
CA LYS A 567 30.05 7.22 14.13
C LYS A 567 30.12 8.45 13.19
N PHE A 568 29.54 8.30 11.99
CA PHE A 568 29.53 9.30 10.92
C PHE A 568 28.66 10.53 11.20
N GLU A 569 27.59 10.44 12.01
CA GLU A 569 26.75 11.61 12.33
C GLU A 569 27.56 12.73 13.00
N SER A 570 28.50 12.36 13.89
CA SER A 570 29.41 13.29 14.58
C SER A 570 30.65 13.70 13.77
N MET A 571 30.90 13.10 12.61
CA MET A 571 32.11 13.35 11.83
C MET A 571 32.08 14.72 11.12
N PRO A 572 33.18 15.47 11.05
CA PRO A 572 33.27 16.66 10.20
C PRO A 572 33.10 16.31 8.69
N PRO A 573 32.37 17.11 7.90
CA PRO A 573 32.21 16.84 6.46
C PRO A 573 33.52 16.91 5.65
N THR A 574 34.54 17.59 6.17
CA THR A 574 35.92 17.60 5.63
C THR A 574 36.55 16.22 5.71
N ASP A 575 36.53 15.60 6.89
CA ASP A 575 37.22 14.37 7.20
C ASP A 575 36.55 13.20 6.47
N ALA A 576 35.23 13.24 6.39
CA ALA A 576 34.41 12.38 5.53
C ALA A 576 34.85 12.45 4.06
N LEU A 577 35.04 13.66 3.53
CA LEU A 577 35.49 13.87 2.15
C LEU A 577 36.93 13.38 1.95
N THR A 578 37.85 13.67 2.88
CA THR A 578 39.24 13.22 2.82
C THR A 578 39.33 11.69 2.78
N LYS A 579 38.59 10.98 3.65
CA LYS A 579 38.53 9.51 3.62
C LYS A 579 38.01 8.97 2.28
N VAL A 580 36.90 9.51 1.78
CA VAL A 580 36.30 9.04 0.52
C VAL A 580 37.21 9.31 -0.68
N LEU A 581 37.88 10.47 -0.73
CA LEU A 581 38.84 10.78 -1.77
C LEU A 581 40.10 9.92 -1.68
N GLN A 582 40.56 9.55 -0.48
CA GLN A 582 41.67 8.61 -0.31
C GLN A 582 41.33 7.23 -0.90
N ILE A 583 40.11 6.73 -0.68
CA ILE A 583 39.62 5.47 -1.30
C ILE A 583 39.59 5.59 -2.82
N LEU A 584 38.99 6.66 -3.36
CA LEU A 584 38.91 6.87 -4.81
C LEU A 584 40.30 7.01 -5.44
N LYS A 585 41.22 7.74 -4.81
CA LYS A 585 42.60 7.88 -5.26
C LYS A 585 43.34 6.54 -5.25
N GLY A 586 43.17 5.75 -4.18
CA GLY A 586 43.69 4.38 -4.10
C GLY A 586 43.23 3.48 -5.25
N ILE A 587 41.94 3.54 -5.64
CA ILE A 587 41.39 2.73 -6.74
C ILE A 587 41.88 3.19 -8.13
N TYR A 588 41.99 4.51 -8.35
CA TYR A 588 42.14 5.08 -9.69
C TYR A 588 43.56 5.58 -10.03
N GLU A 589 44.30 6.18 -9.09
CA GLU A 589 45.63 6.73 -9.39
C GLU A 589 46.68 5.65 -9.76
N PRO A 590 46.72 4.44 -9.14
CA PRO A 590 47.59 3.34 -9.58
C PRO A 590 47.31 2.84 -11.01
N ARG A 591 46.15 3.19 -11.57
CA ARG A 591 45.73 2.87 -12.96
C ARG A 591 46.06 4.00 -13.95
N GLY A 592 46.77 5.04 -13.49
CA GLY A 592 47.10 6.24 -14.26
C GLY A 592 45.95 7.24 -14.37
N ILE A 593 44.87 7.08 -13.59
CA ILE A 593 43.67 7.92 -13.66
C ILE A 593 43.73 8.94 -12.51
N ASN A 594 43.98 10.20 -12.84
CA ASN A 594 43.95 11.31 -11.89
C ASN A 594 42.53 11.53 -11.33
N VAL A 595 42.37 11.47 -10.01
CA VAL A 595 41.10 11.81 -9.34
C VAL A 595 41.08 13.30 -9.00
N PRO A 596 40.24 14.12 -9.65
CA PRO A 596 40.11 15.54 -9.33
C PRO A 596 39.39 15.76 -7.99
N GLU A 597 39.65 16.89 -7.35
CA GLU A 597 38.84 17.36 -6.22
C GLU A 597 37.40 17.67 -6.67
N PRO A 598 36.37 17.38 -5.85
CA PRO A 598 34.99 17.62 -6.23
C PRO A 598 34.61 19.11 -6.16
N ILE A 599 33.82 19.53 -7.15
CA ILE A 599 33.20 20.84 -7.25
C ILE A 599 32.23 21.10 -6.09
N GLN A 600 31.48 20.08 -5.67
CA GLN A 600 30.53 20.19 -4.58
C GLN A 600 30.33 18.84 -3.89
N THR A 601 30.36 18.83 -2.56
CA THR A 601 30.13 17.64 -1.73
C THR A 601 28.93 17.85 -0.80
N VAL A 602 28.17 16.78 -0.52
CA VAL A 602 27.05 16.78 0.42
C VAL A 602 27.04 15.50 1.25
N CYS A 603 27.32 15.61 2.55
CA CYS A 603 27.11 14.53 3.52
C CYS A 603 25.66 14.59 4.05
N THR A 604 25.00 13.45 4.23
CA THR A 604 23.72 13.37 4.93
C THR A 604 23.90 13.17 6.44
N ARG A 605 22.90 13.58 7.21
CA ARG A 605 22.81 13.45 8.67
C ARG A 605 21.39 13.05 9.07
N TRP A 606 20.94 11.88 8.58
CA TRP A 606 19.55 11.44 8.76
C TRP A 606 19.19 11.14 10.23
N GLY A 607 20.17 10.78 11.06
CA GLY A 607 20.02 10.56 12.50
C GLY A 607 19.84 11.88 13.26
N SER A 608 20.58 12.92 12.87
CA SER A 608 20.49 14.26 13.47
C SER A 608 19.38 15.14 12.89
N ASP A 609 18.74 14.74 11.78
CA ASP A 609 17.64 15.49 11.15
C ASP A 609 16.36 15.43 12.03
N PRO A 610 15.89 16.57 12.59
CA PRO A 610 14.80 16.60 13.57
C PRO A 610 13.45 16.17 13.00
N PHE A 611 13.30 16.10 11.67
CA PHE A 611 12.08 15.63 11.00
C PHE A 611 12.17 14.16 10.59
N CYS A 612 13.23 13.43 10.95
CA CYS A 612 13.38 12.00 10.64
C CYS A 612 13.94 11.17 11.81
N LEU A 613 15.01 11.63 12.47
CA LEU A 613 15.71 10.94 13.57
C LEU A 613 16.10 9.49 13.23
N GLY A 614 16.65 9.28 12.03
CA GLY A 614 16.98 7.99 11.42
C GLY A 614 16.41 7.84 10.00
N SER A 615 16.77 6.76 9.33
CA SER A 615 16.51 6.55 7.89
C SER A 615 15.21 5.79 7.61
N TYR A 616 15.03 4.57 8.12
CA TYR A 616 13.83 3.77 7.93
C TYR A 616 13.68 2.66 8.98
N SER A 617 12.50 2.05 9.05
CA SER A 617 12.21 0.97 10.01
C SER A 617 12.87 -0.37 9.63
N ASN A 618 13.06 -1.24 10.64
CA ASN A 618 13.41 -2.65 10.48
C ASN A 618 12.82 -3.49 11.62
N VAL A 619 12.72 -4.80 11.45
CA VAL A 619 12.18 -5.69 12.49
C VAL A 619 13.29 -6.07 13.48
N ALA A 620 13.29 -5.39 14.62
CA ALA A 620 14.25 -5.61 15.68
C ALA A 620 13.95 -6.87 16.50
N VAL A 621 14.95 -7.39 17.22
CA VAL A 621 14.76 -8.44 18.25
C VAL A 621 13.62 -8.06 19.20
N GLY A 622 12.73 -9.01 19.49
CA GLY A 622 11.52 -8.78 20.28
C GLY A 622 10.37 -8.08 19.55
N SER A 623 10.48 -7.80 18.24
CA SER A 623 9.44 -7.21 17.38
C SER A 623 9.06 -8.17 16.25
N SER A 624 7.89 -7.97 15.64
CA SER A 624 7.37 -8.76 14.50
C SER A 624 6.71 -7.86 13.46
N GLY A 625 6.35 -8.42 12.30
CA GLY A 625 5.54 -7.73 11.29
C GLY A 625 4.19 -7.21 11.80
N ASP A 626 3.64 -7.79 12.88
CA ASP A 626 2.38 -7.35 13.49
C ASP A 626 2.50 -5.94 14.10
N ASP A 627 3.71 -5.49 14.46
CA ASP A 627 3.92 -4.13 14.96
C ASP A 627 3.70 -3.07 13.86
N TYR A 628 3.91 -3.39 12.57
CA TYR A 628 3.56 -2.49 11.47
C TYR A 628 2.04 -2.34 11.31
N ASP A 629 1.28 -3.42 11.52
CA ASP A 629 -0.19 -3.40 11.49
C ASP A 629 -0.74 -2.61 12.69
N ILE A 630 -0.16 -2.82 13.88
CA ILE A 630 -0.42 -2.02 15.09
C ILE A 630 -0.11 -0.54 14.84
N MET A 631 0.97 -0.22 14.12
CA MET A 631 1.30 1.16 13.75
C MET A 631 0.30 1.77 12.76
N ALA A 632 -0.32 0.97 11.88
CA ALA A 632 -1.38 1.42 10.99
C ALA A 632 -2.74 1.68 11.69
N GLU A 633 -3.04 1.03 12.83
CA GLU A 633 -4.34 1.15 13.52
C GLU A 633 -4.79 2.62 13.72
N ASN A 634 -6.04 2.93 13.34
CA ASN A 634 -6.63 4.25 13.58
C ASN A 634 -7.17 4.39 15.01
N VAL A 635 -7.27 5.63 15.51
CA VAL A 635 -7.70 5.91 16.89
C VAL A 635 -8.84 6.93 16.95
N GLY A 636 -9.62 6.87 18.04
CA GLY A 636 -10.74 7.78 18.31
C GLY A 636 -11.96 7.62 17.39
N ASP A 637 -12.45 6.38 17.16
CA ASP A 637 -13.51 6.05 16.17
C ASP A 637 -13.16 6.59 14.76
N GLY A 638 -11.89 6.43 14.35
CA GLY A 638 -11.34 6.90 13.08
C GLY A 638 -11.15 8.41 12.97
N ARG A 639 -10.81 9.10 14.05
CA ARG A 639 -10.50 10.54 13.99
C ARG A 639 -9.04 10.81 13.62
N LEU A 640 -8.13 9.92 14.00
CA LEU A 640 -6.70 10.00 13.66
C LEU A 640 -6.22 8.67 13.05
N PHE A 641 -5.64 8.75 11.85
CA PHE A 641 -5.10 7.62 11.08
C PHE A 641 -3.58 7.73 10.93
N PHE A 642 -2.91 6.65 10.51
CA PHE A 642 -1.45 6.57 10.41
C PHE A 642 -1.01 5.96 9.07
N ALA A 643 -0.11 6.64 8.36
CA ALA A 643 0.51 6.17 7.11
C ALA A 643 2.02 6.49 7.07
N GLY A 644 2.77 5.80 6.22
CA GLY A 644 4.23 5.84 6.16
C GLY A 644 4.79 4.42 6.03
N GLU A 645 6.09 4.28 5.74
CA GLU A 645 6.72 2.96 5.58
C GLU A 645 6.62 2.11 6.85
N ALA A 646 6.84 2.69 8.03
CA ALA A 646 6.61 2.04 9.33
C ALA A 646 5.12 1.81 9.70
N THR A 647 4.24 1.70 8.71
CA THR A 647 2.82 1.30 8.85
C THR A 647 2.40 0.28 7.79
N ASN A 648 3.34 -0.34 7.07
CA ASN A 648 3.05 -1.23 5.95
C ASN A 648 3.85 -2.52 6.08
N ARG A 649 3.24 -3.57 6.66
CA ARG A 649 3.89 -4.87 6.92
C ARG A 649 4.46 -5.54 5.68
N ARG A 650 3.76 -5.46 4.54
CA ARG A 650 4.19 -6.10 3.29
C ARG A 650 5.33 -5.33 2.60
N TYR A 651 5.48 -4.05 2.93
CA TYR A 651 6.42 -3.13 2.29
C TYR A 651 6.96 -2.10 3.31
N PRO A 652 7.67 -2.53 4.37
CA PRO A 652 8.32 -1.62 5.31
C PRO A 652 9.53 -0.96 4.63
N ALA A 653 10.11 0.06 5.26
CA ALA A 653 11.26 0.84 4.76
C ALA A 653 11.16 1.54 3.37
N THR A 654 10.33 1.09 2.44
CA THR A 654 10.41 1.48 1.03
C THR A 654 9.60 2.73 0.65
N MET A 655 10.01 3.36 -0.46
CA MET A 655 9.26 4.46 -1.08
C MET A 655 7.86 4.03 -1.54
N HIS A 656 7.72 2.82 -2.10
CA HIS A 656 6.43 2.31 -2.58
C HIS A 656 5.51 1.93 -1.41
N GLY A 657 6.06 1.40 -0.31
CA GLY A 657 5.30 1.06 0.88
C GLY A 657 4.70 2.28 1.58
N ALA A 658 5.49 3.36 1.66
CA ALA A 658 4.98 4.67 2.06
C ALA A 658 3.87 5.16 1.12
N PHE A 659 4.06 5.13 -0.21
CA PHE A 659 3.04 5.54 -1.18
C PHE A 659 1.73 4.73 -1.03
N LEU A 660 1.80 3.40 -0.96
CA LEU A 660 0.65 2.51 -0.79
C LEU A 660 -0.10 2.76 0.52
N SER A 661 0.61 2.95 1.65
CA SER A 661 -0.03 3.27 2.94
C SER A 661 -0.85 4.57 2.88
N GLY A 662 -0.43 5.54 2.05
CA GLY A 662 -1.20 6.76 1.80
C GLY A 662 -2.51 6.51 1.04
N LEU A 663 -2.50 5.62 0.05
CA LEU A 663 -3.70 5.21 -0.68
C LEU A 663 -4.67 4.42 0.24
N ARG A 664 -4.14 3.48 1.02
CA ARG A 664 -4.87 2.70 2.03
C ARG A 664 -5.59 3.61 3.04
N GLU A 665 -4.89 4.60 3.60
CA GLU A 665 -5.53 5.52 4.55
C GLU A 665 -6.50 6.49 3.90
N ALA A 666 -6.30 6.92 2.65
CA ALA A 666 -7.32 7.68 1.92
C ALA A 666 -8.63 6.88 1.77
N ALA A 667 -8.53 5.57 1.50
CA ALA A 667 -9.67 4.67 1.40
C ALA A 667 -10.35 4.45 2.76
N ASN A 668 -9.57 4.18 3.81
CA ASN A 668 -10.06 4.04 5.19
C ASN A 668 -10.77 5.31 5.68
N MET A 669 -10.16 6.48 5.51
CA MET A 669 -10.77 7.77 5.82
C MET A 669 -12.09 7.96 5.05
N ALA A 670 -12.14 7.59 3.77
CA ALA A 670 -13.36 7.65 2.97
C ALA A 670 -14.42 6.61 3.36
N ARG A 671 -14.03 5.46 3.91
CA ARG A 671 -14.91 4.44 4.52
C ARG A 671 -15.51 4.98 5.83
N TYR A 672 -14.68 5.43 6.76
CA TYR A 672 -15.11 6.01 8.04
C TYR A 672 -16.00 7.25 7.89
N ALA A 673 -15.67 8.17 6.98
CA ALA A 673 -16.50 9.35 6.71
C ALA A 673 -17.89 8.98 6.16
N ARG A 674 -17.98 7.97 5.27
CA ARG A 674 -19.27 7.40 4.82
C ARG A 674 -20.04 6.80 5.99
N THR A 675 -19.41 5.97 6.81
CA THR A 675 -20.03 5.34 7.99
C THR A 675 -20.54 6.36 9.00
N ARG A 676 -19.77 7.42 9.33
CA ARG A 676 -20.27 8.52 10.20
C ARG A 676 -21.43 9.28 9.56
N THR A 677 -21.37 9.55 8.26
CA THR A 677 -22.47 10.20 7.54
C THR A 677 -23.74 9.33 7.54
N MET A 678 -23.60 8.00 7.44
CA MET A 678 -24.72 7.06 7.57
C MET A 678 -25.27 7.01 9.00
N ARG A 679 -24.41 6.85 10.02
CA ARG A 679 -24.79 6.95 11.45
C ARG A 679 -25.52 8.27 11.74
N MET A 680 -25.03 9.40 11.21
CA MET A 680 -25.68 10.71 11.32
C MET A 680 -26.96 10.85 10.51
N LYS A 681 -27.10 10.21 9.34
CA LYS A 681 -28.37 10.19 8.60
C LYS A 681 -29.44 9.36 9.31
N VAL A 682 -29.07 8.23 9.94
CA VAL A 682 -29.98 7.48 10.83
C VAL A 682 -30.37 8.35 12.04
N ASN A 683 -29.41 9.02 12.68
CA ASN A 683 -29.66 9.94 13.79
C ASN A 683 -30.30 11.28 13.40
N ARG A 684 -30.40 11.62 12.09
CA ARG A 684 -31.16 12.75 11.53
C ARG A 684 -32.49 12.35 10.89
N ASN A 685 -32.74 11.05 10.72
CA ASN A 685 -34.05 10.44 10.56
C ASN A 685 -34.58 9.77 11.85
N PRO A 686 -34.48 10.38 13.05
CA PRO A 686 -35.19 9.83 14.19
C PRO A 686 -36.68 10.14 13.99
N SER A 687 -37.48 9.08 13.76
CA SER A 687 -38.69 9.00 14.57
C SER A 687 -38.21 9.18 16.02
N LYS A 688 -38.83 10.10 16.79
CA LYS A 688 -38.23 10.82 17.95
C LYS A 688 -37.93 9.93 19.18
N ASN A 689 -37.23 8.82 18.98
CA ASN A 689 -37.40 7.62 19.77
C ASN A 689 -36.11 6.92 20.23
N ALA A 690 -34.90 7.27 19.79
CA ALA A 690 -33.69 6.58 20.27
C ALA A 690 -33.54 6.63 21.82
N HIS A 691 -33.84 7.77 22.45
CA HIS A 691 -33.94 7.87 23.92
C HIS A 691 -35.29 7.39 24.48
N SER A 692 -36.39 7.51 23.71
CA SER A 692 -37.70 6.93 24.08
C SER A 692 -37.61 5.40 24.25
N CYS A 693 -36.88 4.71 23.36
CA CYS A 693 -36.73 3.26 23.29
C CYS A 693 -35.88 2.66 24.42
N ALA A 694 -35.19 3.48 25.21
CA ALA A 694 -34.48 3.06 26.41
C ALA A 694 -35.41 3.04 27.64
N SER A 695 -36.08 4.17 27.93
CA SER A 695 -37.11 4.24 28.98
C SER A 695 -38.29 3.32 28.68
N LEU A 696 -38.70 3.23 27.40
CA LEU A 696 -39.71 2.28 26.93
C LEU A 696 -39.46 0.85 27.35
N LEU A 697 -38.24 0.33 27.16
CA LEU A 697 -38.00 -1.07 27.44
C LEU A 697 -38.08 -1.35 28.94
N ALA A 698 -37.57 -0.43 29.76
CA ALA A 698 -37.73 -0.49 31.21
C ALA A 698 -39.21 -0.42 31.62
N ASP A 699 -40.00 0.47 31.01
CA ASP A 699 -41.44 0.62 31.29
C ASP A 699 -42.25 -0.61 30.84
N LEU A 700 -41.95 -1.19 29.69
CA LEU A 700 -42.59 -2.44 29.23
C LEU A 700 -42.28 -3.61 30.16
N PHE A 701 -41.05 -3.68 30.68
CA PHE A 701 -40.62 -4.69 31.67
C PHE A 701 -41.03 -4.39 33.12
N ARG A 702 -41.91 -3.39 33.36
CA ARG A 702 -42.70 -3.30 34.61
C ARG A 702 -43.88 -4.27 34.61
N GLU A 703 -44.42 -4.59 33.44
CA GLU A 703 -45.51 -5.55 33.22
C GLU A 703 -45.10 -6.55 32.13
N PRO A 704 -44.15 -7.47 32.36
CA PRO A 704 -43.83 -8.53 31.42
C PRO A 704 -45.04 -9.46 31.19
N ASP A 705 -45.09 -10.11 30.03
CA ASP A 705 -46.17 -11.07 29.71
C ASP A 705 -45.92 -12.46 30.34
N LEU A 706 -44.69 -12.73 30.78
CA LEU A 706 -44.29 -13.95 31.47
C LEU A 706 -43.04 -13.70 32.33
N GLU A 707 -43.01 -14.23 33.56
CA GLU A 707 -41.83 -14.19 34.46
C GLU A 707 -41.60 -15.54 35.14
N PHE A 708 -40.31 -15.89 35.32
CA PHE A 708 -39.87 -17.07 36.06
C PHE A 708 -38.41 -16.89 36.53
N GLY A 709 -38.18 -16.94 37.84
CA GLY A 709 -36.86 -16.69 38.41
C GLY A 709 -36.31 -15.31 37.99
N SER A 710 -35.09 -15.30 37.46
CA SER A 710 -34.38 -14.10 36.98
C SER A 710 -34.78 -13.66 35.56
N PHE A 711 -35.77 -14.32 34.93
CA PHE A 711 -36.16 -14.15 33.53
C PHE A 711 -37.52 -13.46 33.41
N SER A 712 -37.58 -12.36 32.63
CA SER A 712 -38.82 -11.67 32.25
C SER A 712 -38.96 -11.64 30.74
N VAL A 713 -40.13 -11.97 30.19
CA VAL A 713 -40.40 -11.99 28.73
C VAL A 713 -41.53 -11.04 28.37
N ILE A 714 -41.40 -10.36 27.22
CA ILE A 714 -42.48 -9.62 26.56
C ILE A 714 -42.68 -10.19 25.16
N PHE A 715 -43.92 -10.45 24.76
CA PHE A 715 -44.25 -10.98 23.43
C PHE A 715 -44.54 -9.86 22.42
N GLY A 716 -44.11 -10.05 21.17
CA GLY A 716 -44.22 -9.05 20.11
C GLY A 716 -45.65 -8.70 19.70
N HIS A 717 -46.58 -9.65 19.75
CA HIS A 717 -47.98 -9.55 19.36
C HIS A 717 -48.85 -10.50 20.21
N LYS A 718 -50.15 -10.18 20.35
CA LYS A 718 -51.14 -11.09 20.95
C LYS A 718 -51.46 -12.38 20.18
N ASN A 719 -51.07 -12.50 18.92
CA ASN A 719 -51.41 -13.66 18.08
C ASN A 719 -50.93 -15.00 18.68
N LEU A 720 -51.65 -16.08 18.36
CA LEU A 720 -51.35 -17.45 18.82
C LEU A 720 -50.14 -18.08 18.11
N ASP A 721 -49.46 -17.37 17.20
CA ASP A 721 -48.32 -17.88 16.44
C ASP A 721 -47.12 -18.22 17.36
N PRO A 722 -46.69 -19.50 17.45
CA PRO A 722 -45.52 -19.91 18.23
C PRO A 722 -44.20 -19.32 17.71
N LYS A 723 -44.11 -18.93 16.43
CA LYS A 723 -42.91 -18.35 15.82
C LYS A 723 -42.77 -16.85 16.06
N SER A 724 -43.79 -16.17 16.59
CA SER A 724 -43.77 -14.73 16.87
C SER A 724 -42.63 -14.35 17.81
N THR A 725 -41.91 -13.26 17.51
CA THR A 725 -40.71 -12.84 18.25
C THR A 725 -41.06 -12.28 19.63
N ALA A 726 -40.25 -12.63 20.61
CA ALA A 726 -40.30 -12.17 21.99
C ALA A 726 -38.99 -11.46 22.37
N ILE A 727 -39.07 -10.55 23.34
CA ILE A 727 -37.90 -9.93 23.98
C ILE A 727 -37.77 -10.54 25.38
N LEU A 728 -36.64 -11.17 25.65
CA LEU A 728 -36.28 -11.62 27.00
C LEU A 728 -35.36 -10.60 27.67
N ARG A 729 -35.56 -10.41 28.98
CA ARG A 729 -34.63 -9.80 29.93
C ARG A 729 -34.19 -10.86 30.93
N VAL A 730 -32.89 -10.98 31.17
CA VAL A 730 -32.31 -11.67 32.34
C VAL A 730 -31.80 -10.60 33.31
N THR A 731 -32.16 -10.73 34.58
CA THR A 731 -31.80 -9.75 35.64
C THR A 731 -30.90 -10.41 36.67
N PHE A 732 -29.62 -10.04 36.66
CA PHE A 732 -28.69 -10.49 37.69
C PHE A 732 -28.80 -9.59 38.93
N ASN A 733 -29.25 -10.18 40.04
CA ASN A 733 -29.25 -9.61 41.37
C ASN A 733 -28.06 -10.14 42.18
N GLU A 734 -27.50 -9.35 43.09
CA GLU A 734 -26.54 -9.88 44.06
C GLU A 734 -27.19 -10.91 44.99
N PRO A 735 -26.52 -12.04 45.29
CA PRO A 735 -26.96 -12.94 46.34
C PRO A 735 -26.78 -12.26 47.71
N ARG A 736 -27.88 -11.91 48.37
CA ARG A 736 -27.85 -11.46 49.78
C ARG A 736 -27.15 -12.53 50.63
N LYS A 737 -26.05 -12.14 51.29
CA LYS A 737 -25.26 -13.04 52.15
C LYS A 737 -26.15 -13.80 53.14
N LYS A 738 -26.21 -15.13 52.97
CA LYS A 738 -26.48 -16.08 54.06
C LYS A 738 -25.15 -16.76 54.39
N ASN A 739 -24.82 -16.82 55.68
CA ASN A 739 -23.68 -17.58 56.17
C ASN A 739 -24.03 -19.07 56.18
N LEU A 740 -23.13 -19.94 55.70
CA LEU A 740 -22.58 -21.10 56.44
C LEU A 740 -21.72 -22.00 55.52
N GLU A 741 -20.54 -22.34 56.05
CA GLU A 741 -19.74 -23.57 55.91
C GLU A 741 -19.76 -24.42 54.61
N GLY A 742 -18.57 -24.50 53.99
CA GLY A 742 -17.82 -25.77 53.97
C GLY A 742 -17.95 -26.72 52.78
N SER A 743 -16.95 -26.72 51.89
CA SER A 743 -16.42 -27.94 51.22
C SER A 743 -15.13 -27.65 50.43
N LYS A 744 -14.38 -28.70 50.05
CA LYS A 744 -13.06 -28.63 49.40
C LYS A 744 -13.16 -28.74 47.86
N PRO A 745 -12.10 -28.38 47.10
CA PRO A 745 -12.22 -28.04 45.68
C PRO A 745 -12.28 -29.27 44.76
N ASN A 746 -12.82 -29.06 43.55
CA ASN A 746 -12.56 -29.93 42.41
C ASN A 746 -12.43 -29.11 41.10
N GLN A 747 -11.99 -29.76 40.02
CA GLN A 747 -11.31 -29.12 38.89
C GLN A 747 -12.20 -28.59 37.75
N GLN A 748 -11.53 -27.92 36.80
CA GLN A 748 -11.86 -27.69 35.38
C GLN A 748 -12.56 -26.38 34.93
N HIS A 749 -11.81 -25.70 34.05
CA HIS A 749 -12.21 -24.84 32.92
C HIS A 749 -12.72 -23.41 33.17
N SER A 750 -12.45 -22.55 32.17
CA SER A 750 -12.22 -21.12 32.38
C SER A 750 -13.28 -20.23 31.72
N ASN A 751 -14.19 -19.69 32.55
CA ASN A 751 -14.89 -18.43 32.28
C ASN A 751 -14.97 -17.53 33.54
N LYS A 752 -14.38 -17.96 34.66
CA LYS A 752 -14.53 -17.33 35.98
C LYS A 752 -13.82 -15.97 36.11
N VAL A 753 -12.68 -15.81 35.43
CA VAL A 753 -11.87 -14.58 35.45
C VAL A 753 -12.62 -13.42 34.79
N LEU A 754 -13.23 -13.65 33.62
CA LEU A 754 -14.03 -12.66 32.91
C LEU A 754 -15.20 -12.15 33.76
N PHE A 755 -15.89 -13.07 34.46
CA PHE A 755 -16.95 -12.72 35.40
C PHE A 755 -16.43 -11.89 36.58
N GLN A 756 -15.30 -12.25 37.20
CA GLN A 756 -14.73 -11.48 38.31
C GLN A 756 -14.24 -10.09 37.89
N GLN A 757 -13.69 -9.93 36.68
CA GLN A 757 -13.30 -8.64 36.11
C GLN A 757 -14.51 -7.73 35.82
N LEU A 758 -15.61 -8.30 35.31
CA LEU A 758 -16.87 -7.56 35.15
C LEU A 758 -17.47 -7.14 36.50
N GLN A 759 -17.32 -7.97 37.54
CA GLN A 759 -17.92 -7.77 38.86
C GLN A 759 -17.20 -6.70 39.70
N SER A 760 -15.87 -6.55 39.56
CA SER A 760 -15.11 -5.54 40.32
C SER A 760 -15.32 -4.10 39.84
N HIS A 761 -15.71 -3.92 38.57
CA HIS A 761 -15.67 -2.63 37.88
C HIS A 761 -16.95 -1.77 38.03
N PHE A 762 -18.00 -2.28 38.69
CA PHE A 762 -19.35 -1.69 38.72
C PHE A 762 -19.98 -1.56 40.12
N ASN A 763 -19.18 -1.21 41.14
CA ASN A 763 -19.65 -0.98 42.52
C ASN A 763 -20.48 0.33 42.72
N GLN A 764 -21.51 0.56 41.91
CA GLN A 764 -22.50 1.64 42.07
C GLN A 764 -23.94 1.18 41.72
N GLN A 765 -24.53 0.36 42.61
CA GLN A 765 -25.98 0.21 42.83
C GLN A 765 -26.92 0.16 41.60
N GLN A 766 -26.70 -0.73 40.62
CA GLN A 766 -27.72 -1.05 39.61
C GLN A 766 -27.82 -2.56 39.34
N GLN A 767 -29.05 -3.05 39.10
CA GLN A 767 -29.30 -4.42 38.64
C GLN A 767 -28.78 -4.58 37.21
N LEU A 768 -28.02 -5.63 36.94
CA LEU A 768 -27.53 -5.89 35.58
C LEU A 768 -28.62 -6.58 34.75
N HIS A 769 -29.23 -5.84 33.84
CA HIS A 769 -30.17 -6.36 32.86
C HIS A 769 -29.48 -6.62 31.51
N VAL A 770 -29.48 -7.87 31.07
CA VAL A 770 -29.11 -8.29 29.71
C VAL A 770 -30.34 -8.84 28.98
N TYR A 771 -30.29 -8.87 27.65
CA TYR A 771 -31.44 -9.13 26.81
C TYR A 771 -31.08 -10.03 25.63
N THR A 772 -32.07 -10.70 25.05
CA THR A 772 -31.95 -11.30 23.70
C THR A 772 -33.33 -11.43 23.03
N LEU A 773 -33.33 -11.83 21.76
CA LEU A 773 -34.54 -12.11 20.97
C LEU A 773 -34.68 -13.63 20.76
N LEU A 774 -35.89 -14.14 20.92
CA LEU A 774 -36.23 -15.56 20.69
C LEU A 774 -37.71 -15.69 20.29
N SER A 775 -38.16 -16.89 19.89
CA SER A 775 -39.57 -17.12 19.56
C SER A 775 -40.45 -17.29 20.81
N LYS A 776 -41.75 -17.07 20.65
CA LYS A 776 -42.76 -17.29 21.67
C LYS A 776 -42.78 -18.74 22.17
N GLN A 777 -42.51 -19.71 21.29
CA GLN A 777 -42.32 -21.11 21.66
C GLN A 777 -41.06 -21.31 22.51
N GLN A 778 -39.89 -20.80 22.09
CA GLN A 778 -38.64 -20.91 22.84
C GLN A 778 -38.74 -20.29 24.24
N ALA A 779 -39.54 -19.22 24.40
CA ALA A 779 -39.79 -18.58 25.69
C ALA A 779 -40.61 -19.45 26.65
N LEU A 780 -41.51 -20.29 26.12
CA LEU A 780 -42.30 -21.24 26.89
C LEU A 780 -41.48 -22.50 27.20
N GLU A 781 -40.69 -23.00 26.25
CA GLU A 781 -39.75 -24.11 26.46
C GLU A 781 -38.74 -23.78 27.58
N LEU A 782 -38.15 -22.57 27.54
CA LEU A 782 -37.21 -22.06 28.56
C LEU A 782 -37.82 -21.99 29.97
N ARG A 783 -39.14 -21.80 30.10
CA ARG A 783 -39.84 -21.79 31.40
C ARG A 783 -39.87 -23.17 32.03
N GLU A 784 -40.19 -24.20 31.24
CA GLU A 784 -40.35 -25.59 31.68
C GLU A 784 -39.02 -26.28 32.02
N VAL A 785 -37.88 -25.70 31.63
CA VAL A 785 -36.54 -26.13 32.06
C VAL A 785 -36.48 -26.14 33.60
N ARG A 786 -36.18 -27.33 34.14
CA ARG A 786 -35.98 -27.58 35.58
C ARG A 786 -34.51 -27.42 35.96
N GLY A 787 -34.23 -27.29 37.25
CA GLY A 787 -32.87 -27.08 37.78
C GLY A 787 -32.49 -25.61 38.01
N GLY A 788 -33.47 -24.70 38.01
CA GLY A 788 -33.27 -23.30 38.37
C GLY A 788 -32.65 -22.44 37.26
N ASP A 789 -32.19 -21.25 37.63
CA ASP A 789 -31.83 -20.22 36.67
C ASP A 789 -30.49 -20.46 35.97
N GLU A 790 -29.56 -21.19 36.61
CA GLU A 790 -28.31 -21.63 35.99
C GLU A 790 -28.58 -22.60 34.82
N MET A 791 -29.46 -23.59 35.03
CA MET A 791 -29.85 -24.54 33.96
C MET A 791 -30.61 -23.86 32.83
N ARG A 792 -31.42 -22.83 33.13
CA ARG A 792 -32.08 -21.99 32.11
C ARG A 792 -31.10 -21.15 31.32
N LEU A 793 -30.11 -20.56 32.00
CA LEU A 793 -29.06 -19.77 31.36
C LEU A 793 -28.20 -20.66 30.44
N ASN A 794 -27.86 -21.87 30.90
CA ASN A 794 -27.15 -22.87 30.11
C ASN A 794 -27.97 -23.31 28.88
N TYR A 795 -29.26 -23.63 29.07
CA TYR A 795 -30.16 -23.97 27.96
C TYR A 795 -30.28 -22.84 26.92
N LEU A 796 -30.32 -21.59 27.39
CA LEU A 796 -30.39 -20.42 26.51
C LEU A 796 -29.12 -20.21 25.67
N CYS A 797 -27.94 -20.36 26.27
CA CYS A 797 -26.67 -20.18 25.58
C CYS A 797 -26.30 -21.39 24.70
N GLU A 798 -26.37 -22.61 25.26
CA GLU A 798 -25.82 -23.83 24.63
C GLU A 798 -26.86 -24.58 23.78
N ASN A 799 -28.11 -24.70 24.24
CA ASN A 799 -29.15 -25.43 23.49
C ASN A 799 -29.90 -24.55 22.47
N LEU A 800 -30.13 -23.27 22.77
CA LEU A 800 -30.76 -22.31 21.84
C LEU A 800 -29.75 -21.47 21.04
N GLY A 801 -28.46 -21.49 21.40
CA GLY A 801 -27.39 -20.78 20.68
C GLY A 801 -27.46 -19.25 20.72
N VAL A 802 -28.34 -18.65 21.55
CA VAL A 802 -28.60 -17.21 21.53
C VAL A 802 -27.67 -16.45 22.49
N LYS A 803 -27.03 -15.40 21.97
CA LYS A 803 -26.15 -14.54 22.77
C LYS A 803 -26.98 -13.54 23.58
N LEU A 804 -26.66 -13.39 24.87
CA LEU A 804 -27.17 -12.33 25.71
C LEU A 804 -26.37 -11.03 25.48
N VAL A 805 -27.07 -9.91 25.34
CA VAL A 805 -26.46 -8.61 25.03
C VAL A 805 -27.02 -7.50 25.93
N GLY A 806 -26.20 -6.49 26.22
CA GLY A 806 -26.71 -5.25 26.81
C GLY A 806 -27.66 -4.52 25.85
N ARG A 807 -28.52 -3.62 26.36
CA ARG A 807 -29.60 -2.94 25.58
C ARG A 807 -29.20 -2.42 24.20
N LYS A 808 -27.97 -1.88 24.05
CA LYS A 808 -27.45 -1.34 22.78
C LYS A 808 -27.15 -2.41 21.72
N GLY A 809 -26.92 -3.67 22.12
CA GLY A 809 -26.60 -4.79 21.25
C GLY A 809 -27.82 -5.51 20.64
N LEU A 810 -29.04 -5.22 21.12
CA LEU A 810 -30.28 -5.81 20.58
C LEU A 810 -30.60 -5.41 19.12
N GLY A 811 -29.99 -4.32 18.64
CA GLY A 811 -30.11 -3.86 17.24
C GLY A 811 -31.48 -3.32 16.81
N PRO A 812 -31.59 -2.85 15.55
CA PRO A 812 -32.79 -2.16 15.04
C PRO A 812 -34.06 -3.02 15.02
N THR A 813 -33.92 -4.33 14.87
CA THR A 813 -35.04 -5.29 14.88
C THR A 813 -35.80 -5.23 16.21
N ALA A 814 -35.07 -5.18 17.33
CA ALA A 814 -35.68 -5.02 18.65
C ALA A 814 -36.29 -3.62 18.83
N ASP A 815 -35.66 -2.56 18.33
CA ASP A 815 -36.21 -1.19 18.44
C ASP A 815 -37.57 -1.05 17.71
N SER A 816 -37.72 -1.72 16.57
CA SER A 816 -39.00 -1.84 15.85
C SER A 816 -40.04 -2.63 16.67
N LEU A 817 -39.64 -3.77 17.23
CA LEU A 817 -40.48 -4.63 18.06
C LEU A 817 -40.99 -3.89 19.32
N ILE A 818 -40.11 -3.16 20.00
CA ILE A 818 -40.41 -2.31 21.18
C ILE A 818 -41.45 -1.23 20.84
N ALA A 819 -41.30 -0.57 19.68
CA ALA A 819 -42.26 0.43 19.22
C ALA A 819 -43.63 -0.19 18.92
N SER A 820 -43.67 -1.39 18.31
CA SER A 820 -44.89 -2.14 18.04
C SER A 820 -45.63 -2.53 19.32
N ILE A 821 -44.92 -3.14 20.28
CA ILE A 821 -45.47 -3.56 21.58
C ILE A 821 -46.08 -2.35 22.34
N ARG A 822 -45.40 -1.19 22.35
CA ARG A 822 -45.97 0.03 22.96
C ARG A 822 -47.26 0.45 22.28
N ALA A 823 -47.31 0.41 20.96
CA ALA A 823 -48.47 0.83 20.18
C ALA A 823 -49.67 -0.10 20.35
N GLU A 824 -49.45 -1.38 20.68
CA GLU A 824 -50.53 -2.31 21.06
C GLU A 824 -50.97 -2.08 22.52
N ARG A 825 -50.03 -2.15 23.48
CA ARG A 825 -50.34 -2.01 24.93
C ARG A 825 -50.97 -0.65 25.27
N GLY A 826 -50.57 0.41 24.58
CA GLY A 826 -51.11 1.77 24.76
C GLY A 826 -52.58 1.97 24.34
N ARG A 827 -53.25 0.96 23.75
CA ARG A 827 -54.69 1.04 23.42
C ARG A 827 -55.63 0.65 24.58
N ARG A 828 -55.10 0.21 25.72
CA ARG A 828 -55.90 -0.13 26.91
C ARG A 828 -56.45 1.13 27.59
N LYS A 829 -57.69 1.54 27.29
CA LYS A 829 -58.51 2.26 28.28
C LYS A 829 -58.96 1.26 29.37
N PRO A 830 -59.01 1.63 30.65
CA PRO A 830 -59.59 0.79 31.68
C PRO A 830 -61.11 0.69 31.47
N ALA A 831 -61.63 -0.54 31.49
CA ALA A 831 -63.05 -0.79 31.65
C ALA A 831 -63.34 -0.93 33.15
N SER A 832 -64.04 0.04 33.75
CA SER A 832 -64.37 0.05 35.18
C SER A 832 -65.88 -0.03 35.37
N THR A 833 -66.36 -1.19 35.81
CA THR A 833 -67.77 -1.45 36.09
C THR A 833 -68.19 -0.90 37.45
N SER A 834 -69.18 0.02 37.44
CA SER A 834 -70.20 0.26 38.49
C SER A 834 -69.85 0.61 39.95
N MET A 835 -70.64 1.56 40.49
CA MET A 835 -71.05 1.74 41.90
C MET A 835 -70.07 2.29 42.97
N ALA A 836 -70.21 3.60 43.25
CA ALA A 836 -70.28 4.17 44.61
C ALA A 836 -71.07 5.52 44.56
N LEU A 837 -71.47 6.06 45.72
CA LEU A 837 -72.40 7.21 45.84
C LEU A 837 -71.70 8.59 45.99
N LYS A 838 -72.44 9.66 45.63
CA LYS A 838 -72.55 11.03 46.24
C LYS A 838 -71.26 11.66 46.84
N SER A 839 -70.91 12.94 46.65
CA SER A 839 -71.67 14.20 46.43
C SER A 839 -70.70 15.38 46.18
N GLY A 840 -71.16 16.57 45.78
CA GLY A 840 -70.39 17.82 45.99
C GLY A 840 -70.55 18.90 44.91
N ALA A 841 -71.04 20.08 45.31
CA ALA A 841 -71.47 21.17 44.44
C ALA A 841 -70.38 21.90 43.63
N SER A 842 -70.74 22.25 42.37
CA SER A 842 -70.61 23.56 41.71
C SER A 842 -69.43 24.51 42.06
N LYS A 843 -68.70 24.93 41.01
CA LYS A 843 -68.62 26.37 40.68
C LYS A 843 -68.29 26.62 39.21
N LEU A 844 -68.96 27.62 38.64
CA LEU A 844 -68.81 28.08 37.26
C LEU A 844 -67.86 29.29 37.21
N LYS A 845 -67.05 29.43 36.15
CA LYS A 845 -66.61 30.77 35.68
C LYS A 845 -66.19 30.78 34.21
N THR A 846 -66.69 31.79 33.50
CA THR A 846 -66.24 32.30 32.20
C THR A 846 -64.75 32.69 32.24
N GLY A 847 -63.98 32.70 31.14
CA GLY A 847 -64.29 32.36 29.75
C GLY A 847 -64.12 33.55 28.79
N ASN A 848 -63.32 33.38 27.73
CA ASN A 848 -63.37 34.23 26.52
C ASN A 848 -62.60 33.60 25.35
N LEU A 849 -63.16 33.66 24.14
CA LEU A 849 -62.50 33.30 22.88
C LEU A 849 -62.01 34.56 22.16
N LYS A 850 -60.92 34.45 21.40
CA LYS A 850 -60.83 35.08 20.06
C LYS A 850 -60.25 34.09 19.04
N GLN A 851 -60.63 34.28 17.78
CA GLN A 851 -60.49 33.32 16.68
C GLN A 851 -60.34 34.11 15.36
N LYS A 852 -59.98 33.42 14.25
CA LYS A 852 -59.91 33.93 12.85
C LYS A 852 -58.65 34.75 12.51
N LEU A 853 -58.12 34.77 11.27
CA LEU A 853 -58.46 33.99 10.05
C LEU A 853 -57.22 33.71 9.17
N VAL A 854 -57.36 32.75 8.25
CA VAL A 854 -56.45 32.46 7.12
C VAL A 854 -56.69 33.42 5.94
N ARG A 855 -55.64 33.70 5.13
CA ARG A 855 -55.75 34.00 3.69
C ARG A 855 -54.51 33.53 2.90
N ARG A 856 -54.58 33.54 1.56
CA ARG A 856 -53.73 32.76 0.62
C ARG A 856 -53.50 33.54 -0.70
N ALA A 857 -52.60 33.02 -1.55
CA ALA A 857 -52.30 33.47 -2.95
C ALA A 857 -51.30 34.66 -3.08
N LYS A 858 -50.64 34.90 -4.23
CA LYS A 858 -50.68 34.24 -5.57
C LYS A 858 -49.32 34.34 -6.31
N VAL A 859 -49.17 33.60 -7.43
CA VAL A 859 -48.03 33.62 -8.37
C VAL A 859 -48.16 34.74 -9.42
N VAL A 860 -47.04 35.37 -9.80
CA VAL A 860 -46.80 36.06 -11.10
C VAL A 860 -45.32 35.87 -11.51
N SER A 861 -45.06 35.81 -12.81
CA SER A 861 -43.73 35.75 -13.46
C SER A 861 -43.50 36.95 -14.37
N ASN A 862 -42.25 37.32 -14.70
CA ASN A 862 -41.99 37.98 -15.99
C ASN A 862 -40.55 37.86 -16.52
N THR A 863 -40.40 38.04 -17.83
CA THR A 863 -39.15 37.98 -18.62
C THR A 863 -38.86 39.32 -19.31
N ASN A 864 -37.62 39.59 -19.73
CA ASN A 864 -37.35 40.50 -20.87
C ASN A 864 -35.94 40.33 -21.49
N LYS A 865 -35.78 40.77 -22.73
CA LYS A 865 -34.54 40.89 -23.54
C LYS A 865 -34.65 42.13 -24.44
N LEU A 866 -33.55 42.84 -24.76
CA LEU A 866 -33.17 43.34 -26.11
C LEU A 866 -31.96 44.36 -26.08
N VAL A 867 -30.81 43.93 -26.61
CA VAL A 867 -29.76 44.47 -27.56
C VAL A 867 -29.68 46.03 -27.91
N PRO A 868 -28.68 46.56 -28.69
CA PRO A 868 -27.41 47.26 -28.32
C PRO A 868 -27.24 48.68 -28.99
N PRO A 869 -26.04 49.25 -29.38
CA PRO A 869 -24.59 49.04 -29.11
C PRO A 869 -23.93 50.33 -28.49
N PRO A 870 -22.99 51.18 -29.03
CA PRO A 870 -22.04 51.19 -30.19
C PRO A 870 -20.52 51.55 -29.92
N SER A 871 -19.59 50.94 -30.69
CA SER A 871 -18.22 51.43 -31.06
C SER A 871 -17.12 51.66 -29.96
N SER A 872 -15.79 51.61 -30.23
CA SER A 872 -15.02 51.72 -31.50
C SER A 872 -13.64 50.99 -31.53
N ASN A 873 -13.15 50.72 -32.76
CA ASN A 873 -11.74 50.59 -33.26
C ASN A 873 -10.78 49.49 -32.69
N MET A 874 -10.32 48.49 -33.48
CA MET A 874 -9.26 48.46 -34.55
C MET A 874 -7.82 48.29 -33.97
N ILE A 875 -6.81 47.62 -34.55
CA ILE A 875 -6.46 47.02 -35.89
C ILE A 875 -5.25 46.05 -35.64
N ILE A 876 -4.72 45.08 -36.43
CA ILE A 876 -5.02 44.12 -37.53
C ILE A 876 -3.84 43.07 -37.48
N GLY A 877 -3.82 41.84 -38.02
CA GLY A 877 -4.76 40.98 -38.75
C GLY A 877 -4.07 40.07 -39.81
N ASN A 878 -4.56 38.82 -40.01
CA ASN A 878 -4.37 37.92 -41.19
C ASN A 878 -3.01 37.15 -41.35
N ALA A 879 -2.90 35.86 -41.78
CA ALA A 879 -3.63 34.91 -42.68
C ALA A 879 -2.99 34.81 -44.10
N LEU A 880 -2.97 33.69 -44.87
CA LEU A 880 -3.55 32.32 -44.75
C LEU A 880 -2.90 31.31 -45.76
N ALA A 881 -2.78 30.02 -45.37
CA ALA A 881 -2.94 28.77 -46.20
C ALA A 881 -2.00 28.36 -47.38
N VAL A 882 -2.24 27.11 -47.83
CA VAL A 882 -1.91 26.40 -49.11
C VAL A 882 -0.75 25.38 -49.11
N GLU A 883 -1.08 24.16 -49.54
CA GLU A 883 -0.26 22.97 -49.92
C GLU A 883 -0.41 22.76 -51.47
N PRO A 884 0.40 22.00 -52.25
CA PRO A 884 0.64 20.54 -52.02
C PRO A 884 1.89 19.83 -52.67
N ASN A 885 2.00 18.50 -52.47
CA ASN A 885 2.40 17.43 -53.43
C ASN A 885 3.84 17.11 -53.96
N LEU A 886 4.22 15.83 -53.76
CA LEU A 886 4.78 14.80 -54.70
C LEU A 886 6.28 14.72 -55.14
N ASN A 887 6.82 13.48 -55.02
CA ASN A 887 7.81 12.76 -55.89
C ASN A 887 9.31 13.20 -55.94
N ILE A 888 10.33 12.44 -56.43
CA ILE A 888 10.75 11.01 -56.60
C ILE A 888 11.86 10.98 -57.71
N VAL A 889 12.97 10.21 -57.75
CA VAL A 889 13.68 9.26 -56.84
C VAL A 889 15.09 8.91 -57.44
N ASN A 890 15.95 8.14 -56.72
CA ASN A 890 17.18 7.44 -57.17
C ASN A 890 18.45 8.32 -57.46
N SER A 891 19.69 7.81 -57.56
CA SER A 891 20.16 6.46 -58.00
C SER A 891 21.59 6.05 -57.57
N ASN A 892 21.93 4.73 -57.71
CA ASN A 892 23.28 4.14 -58.04
C ASN A 892 24.38 4.12 -56.93
N LYS A 893 25.43 3.24 -56.86
CA LYS A 893 25.98 2.03 -57.58
C LYS A 893 27.21 1.46 -56.74
N ILE A 894 27.87 0.29 -56.90
CA ILE A 894 27.71 -1.02 -57.62
C ILE A 894 28.75 -2.10 -57.13
N VAL A 895 28.54 -3.42 -57.38
CA VAL A 895 29.53 -4.56 -57.41
C VAL A 895 30.16 -5.11 -56.08
N ALA A 896 30.62 -6.38 -56.13
CA ALA A 896 31.17 -7.27 -55.07
C ALA A 896 32.73 -7.41 -55.15
N PRO A 897 33.51 -8.42 -54.62
CA PRO A 897 33.19 -9.85 -54.30
C PRO A 897 33.94 -10.57 -53.13
N LEU A 898 33.67 -11.89 -52.98
CA LEU A 898 34.53 -13.03 -52.52
C LEU A 898 34.96 -13.26 -51.04
N ASN A 899 34.61 -14.47 -50.53
CA ASN A 899 35.40 -15.48 -49.75
C ASN A 899 36.13 -15.13 -48.42
N SER A 900 36.54 -16.06 -47.51
CA SER A 900 36.34 -17.49 -47.11
C SER A 900 37.61 -17.87 -46.28
N GLU A 901 37.77 -18.82 -45.35
CA GLU A 901 36.95 -19.78 -44.55
C GLU A 901 37.95 -20.65 -43.69
N ILE A 902 37.52 -21.77 -43.09
CA ILE A 902 38.27 -23.04 -42.82
C ILE A 902 39.11 -23.20 -41.49
N VAL A 903 39.15 -24.36 -40.76
CA VAL A 903 38.22 -25.52 -40.58
C VAL A 903 38.64 -26.56 -39.47
N ASN A 904 37.69 -27.36 -38.94
CA ASN A 904 37.73 -28.73 -38.28
C ASN A 904 38.65 -29.08 -37.07
N GLY A 905 38.37 -30.12 -36.24
CA GLY A 905 37.18 -30.99 -36.07
C GLY A 905 37.42 -32.38 -35.39
N ILE A 906 36.37 -33.24 -35.31
CA ILE A 906 36.34 -34.75 -35.26
C ILE A 906 36.24 -35.57 -33.90
N ALA A 907 35.28 -36.52 -33.87
CA ALA A 907 35.11 -37.86 -33.20
C ALA A 907 34.93 -38.17 -31.66
N SER A 908 33.75 -38.77 -31.34
CA SER A 908 33.40 -40.11 -30.75
C SER A 908 34.12 -40.83 -29.58
N GLU A 909 33.35 -41.36 -28.58
CA GLU A 909 33.06 -42.83 -28.31
C GLU A 909 32.28 -43.12 -26.98
N GLU A 910 31.82 -44.38 -26.74
CA GLU A 910 30.97 -44.87 -25.62
C GLU A 910 31.68 -45.87 -24.65
N ILE A 911 31.08 -46.17 -23.47
CA ILE A 911 31.02 -47.52 -22.82
C ILE A 911 30.12 -47.51 -21.54
N ARG A 912 29.61 -48.69 -21.10
CA ARG A 912 28.59 -48.89 -20.04
C ARG A 912 29.15 -49.39 -18.68
N THR A 913 28.38 -49.24 -17.59
CA THR A 913 28.11 -50.32 -16.60
C THR A 913 26.87 -50.01 -15.73
N THR A 914 26.78 -50.47 -14.46
CA THR A 914 25.56 -51.13 -13.94
C THR A 914 25.37 -51.15 -12.40
N ASN A 915 24.24 -51.74 -11.94
CA ASN A 915 23.81 -52.08 -10.56
C ASN A 915 23.24 -50.92 -9.71
N GLN A 916 22.43 -51.15 -8.66
CA GLN A 916 21.24 -52.00 -8.41
C GLN A 916 20.68 -51.58 -7.02
N ALA A 917 19.40 -51.81 -6.70
CA ALA A 917 18.83 -51.42 -5.39
C ALA A 917 17.67 -52.33 -4.94
N PRO A 918 17.42 -52.47 -3.61
CA PRO A 918 16.20 -53.04 -3.04
C PRO A 918 15.21 -51.97 -2.52
N GLN A 919 13.93 -52.33 -2.37
CA GLN A 919 12.85 -51.45 -1.88
C GLN A 919 12.57 -51.64 -0.37
N GLY A 920 11.84 -50.69 0.26
CA GLY A 920 11.33 -50.90 1.62
C GLY A 920 10.35 -49.84 2.17
N ILE A 921 9.04 -50.13 2.07
CA ILE A 921 7.96 -49.67 2.97
C ILE A 921 7.49 -48.19 2.82
N SER A 922 6.23 -47.94 3.23
CA SER A 922 5.40 -46.77 2.92
C SER A 922 4.99 -45.94 4.13
N GLY A 923 4.69 -44.64 3.95
CA GLY A 923 3.91 -43.88 4.92
C GLY A 923 3.90 -42.34 4.76
N SER A 924 2.73 -41.76 5.04
CA SER A 924 2.46 -40.35 5.40
C SER A 924 2.53 -39.22 4.35
N GLY A 925 1.60 -38.26 4.53
CA GLY A 925 1.80 -36.81 4.42
C GLY A 925 2.38 -36.20 3.14
N ILE A 926 1.52 -35.69 2.25
CA ILE A 926 1.92 -34.68 1.25
C ILE A 926 2.06 -33.32 1.95
N TYR A 927 3.18 -33.10 2.63
CA TYR A 927 3.69 -31.74 2.86
C TYR A 927 4.43 -31.30 1.60
N ALA A 928 3.91 -30.27 0.92
CA ALA A 928 4.55 -29.69 -0.25
C ALA A 928 5.77 -28.85 0.16
N THR A 929 6.93 -29.52 0.32
CA THR A 929 8.22 -28.85 0.51
C THR A 929 8.64 -28.14 -0.79
N PHE A 930 8.21 -26.90 -0.96
CA PHE A 930 8.79 -26.01 -1.97
C PHE A 930 10.27 -25.74 -1.65
N PRO A 931 11.17 -25.79 -2.65
CA PRO A 931 12.53 -25.30 -2.47
C PRO A 931 12.48 -23.77 -2.40
N PHE A 932 12.63 -23.22 -1.19
CA PHE A 932 12.72 -21.77 -0.98
C PHE A 932 13.98 -21.22 -1.65
N THR A 933 13.80 -20.37 -2.65
CA THR A 933 14.90 -19.65 -3.32
C THR A 933 15.13 -18.30 -2.65
N SER A 934 16.31 -18.15 -2.05
CA SER A 934 17.00 -16.89 -1.72
C SER A 934 16.27 -15.85 -0.85
N VAL A 935 17.01 -15.32 0.12
CA VAL A 935 16.64 -14.14 0.90
C VAL A 935 16.82 -12.87 0.05
N SER A 936 15.74 -12.12 -0.19
CA SER A 936 15.56 -11.34 -1.43
C SER A 936 14.77 -10.03 -1.26
N LEU A 937 15.39 -8.98 -0.71
CA LEU A 937 14.88 -7.61 -0.92
C LEU A 937 15.94 -6.50 -1.16
N VAL A 938 17.22 -6.75 -0.86
CA VAL A 938 18.34 -5.83 -1.19
C VAL A 938 19.61 -6.53 -1.68
N PHE A 939 19.83 -7.82 -1.39
CA PHE A 939 20.96 -8.57 -1.97
C PHE A 939 20.94 -8.59 -3.51
N PHE A 940 19.75 -8.51 -4.11
CA PHE A 940 19.54 -8.54 -5.57
C PHE A 940 19.95 -7.28 -6.35
N ILE A 941 20.71 -6.36 -5.75
CA ILE A 941 21.49 -5.38 -6.54
C ILE A 941 22.73 -6.05 -7.19
N PHE A 942 23.20 -7.22 -6.69
CA PHE A 942 24.51 -7.79 -7.06
C PHE A 942 24.53 -9.29 -7.42
N LEU A 943 23.38 -9.96 -7.49
CA LEU A 943 23.27 -11.44 -7.37
C LEU A 943 23.14 -12.24 -8.69
N ASP A 944 23.68 -11.76 -9.82
CA ASP A 944 23.54 -12.45 -11.13
C ASP A 944 24.88 -12.55 -11.89
N VAL A 945 25.69 -13.59 -11.58
CA VAL A 945 27.02 -13.89 -12.16
C VAL A 945 27.24 -15.40 -12.39
#